data_AF-A0A1S6K872-F1
#
_entry.id   AF-A0A1S6K872-F1
#
_cell.length_a   1.000
_cell.length_b   1.000
_cell.length_c   1.000
_cell.angle_alpha   90.00
_cell.angle_beta   90.00
_cell.angle_gamma   90.00
#
_symmetry.space_group_name_H-M   'P 1'
#
loop_
_entity.id
_entity.type
_entity.pdbx_description
1 polymer ?
#
loop_
_entity_poly.entity_id
_entity_poly.type
_entity_poly.pdbx_seq_one_letter_code
_entity_poly.pdbx_strand_id
1 'polypeptide(L)'
;MAEESAGGEPPPEEDQEVLALAWPVDDEAFAMFGFTAVEALMMKGYCLMRLPDADACRSAVTAAQRLGGFNLLQKKLEESLLGSSANCVIQWLDGSEPPVLQELCDHILNFHEMLQPIAGEFLGFRPAPAPSGVMARLPMLGTGEQRPVLEEADIADGVVAQHLDFIRRRRLCMMLMAGGGEVELRPRAGSEWPGAMIAESEGSLLVFRHDQLGYSYQPRQMNDLVLQAWILEEPDRLQISSFEGDAEGMQALMEVAAPIPLAKHVHVMSGMCNFPSAGLQVGRAWLGFAAMTDGFTEIPAGRWEMSWYYTDDPNGIGKSFTKHSALLGDDVLRGFDNRFFGIEDEVAFLVPPLQRLLLETSYEAFALAGWNRASLKGKPIAASIADIGADWDIFHGYQANTTAWLKASTIHSIPSAARLCTTLQLTGPVTQVDTACSSSLVSANIIHSLLRQHRIKEITWGLSMGTQNILTPWSFIGLSGAGMLGRSGRCLTFDQSANGYNRGEGCGGLLLKFGEDPNDIRDRLAVFVSSFINQDGRSASLTAPNGPSQQACVRGSLRDARVVPEDLNFTENHGTGTALGDPIEVGSIRACFNKRAAPLPITSGKSHVGHLESTAGSVGLVKVLGSLLHAAAPPNVHIRQLNAHIEEEGFPACWPTELTDTNTEECFGGLNSFGFGGTNSRGDLWATKVNGLYEGSEHKRLKELKPQQVRALDVITVTCPRCLGPMCWVSSQAAPDVPRKSTPICPAVREDAPRAYEHCSNCYRGGYVYGEPAVSTAPDQGSQMFMVGTWSAWSSFDEMEFIEDGGCGYYRGHIRLGDTALELFHLVLDRNLSRAIHPIVPKADQKKRVCGPSKSTQDRNWVIDGRVDGALPGAVYEVRLTWAATHKSISWKLAEGKQAPAAEPQQRHSYAILGSLTRWQPLELKPSDEDPEVLEFHGKMNAKEEEFLFLRDRDRRQFIYPLHSWPSCGPVMGPDEGGYLKRWVVQGEMREAVKVTLSIKRGAFEVTAATASAGSASWCSGPHGRNAYCLVGSWNGWACCDMVASTPLRHTARFTIGRLWREEFHFLVNGCEGLRLYPNTASATPGHGILCGPDSRGSGLNWAVEGPEGQLMEVVLDLDAEDNCRMVSCGPAA
;
A
#
# COMPACT_ATOMS: atom_id res chain seq x y z
N MET A 1 23.77 -10.15 46.91
CA MET A 1 23.37 -10.19 48.33
C MET A 1 22.94 -11.62 48.63
N ALA A 2 23.53 -12.19 49.69
CA ALA A 2 23.30 -13.48 50.37
C ALA A 2 23.56 -14.76 49.52
N GLU A 3 24.56 -15.61 49.81
CA GLU A 3 24.75 -16.55 50.95
C GLU A 3 23.64 -17.63 50.98
N GLU A 4 23.88 -18.94 51.15
CA GLU A 4 24.96 -19.66 51.83
C GLU A 4 24.93 -21.17 51.45
N SER A 5 26.01 -21.85 51.82
CA SER A 5 26.42 -23.24 51.57
C SER A 5 25.50 -24.39 52.04
N ALA A 6 25.59 -25.55 51.38
CA ALA A 6 25.60 -26.85 52.05
C ALA A 6 26.32 -27.90 51.19
N GLY A 7 27.29 -28.61 51.79
CA GLY A 7 28.11 -29.62 51.13
C GLY A 7 27.35 -30.90 50.80
N GLY A 8 27.77 -31.54 49.70
CA GLY A 8 27.59 -32.96 49.45
C GLY A 8 28.98 -33.58 49.29
N GLU A 9 29.22 -34.68 49.98
CA GLU A 9 30.40 -35.53 49.86
C GLU A 9 30.72 -35.85 48.38
N PRO A 10 32.00 -36.07 48.00
CA PRO A 10 32.30 -36.60 46.68
C PRO A 10 31.57 -37.95 46.51
N PRO A 11 30.94 -38.21 45.35
CA PRO A 11 30.36 -39.52 45.11
C PRO A 11 31.46 -40.59 45.22
N PRO A 12 31.09 -41.80 45.70
CA PRO A 12 32.03 -42.85 46.04
C PRO A 12 32.88 -43.29 44.84
N GLU A 13 34.12 -43.63 45.14
CA GLU A 13 35.22 -44.02 44.25
C GLU A 13 35.06 -45.46 43.68
N GLU A 14 33.82 -45.87 43.37
CA GLU A 14 33.53 -47.20 42.83
C GLU A 14 32.89 -47.07 41.42
N ASP A 15 33.47 -47.82 40.48
CA ASP A 15 33.09 -48.02 39.07
C ASP A 15 33.66 -47.08 37.98
N GLN A 16 34.86 -46.54 38.17
CA GLN A 16 35.75 -46.21 37.02
C GLN A 16 36.48 -47.45 36.47
N GLU A 17 35.81 -48.60 36.38
CA GLU A 17 36.21 -49.61 35.40
C GLU A 17 35.90 -49.04 34.01
N VAL A 18 36.90 -48.34 33.47
CA VAL A 18 37.01 -48.06 32.04
C VAL A 18 36.94 -49.43 31.36
N LEU A 19 35.78 -49.77 30.81
CA LEU A 19 35.60 -50.85 29.85
C LEU A 19 36.42 -50.49 28.61
N ALA A 20 37.74 -50.59 28.73
CA ALA A 20 38.69 -50.49 27.65
C ALA A 20 38.52 -51.76 26.83
N LEU A 21 37.65 -51.71 25.82
CA LEU A 21 37.41 -52.86 24.95
C LEU A 21 38.70 -53.11 24.16
N ALA A 22 39.22 -54.32 24.21
CA ALA A 22 40.35 -54.71 23.39
C ALA A 22 39.87 -54.85 21.93
N TRP A 23 40.60 -54.24 21.00
CA TRP A 23 40.28 -54.36 19.58
C TRP A 23 40.26 -55.83 19.15
N PRO A 24 39.25 -56.27 18.37
CA PRO A 24 39.10 -57.67 17.96
C PRO A 24 40.28 -58.14 17.10
N VAL A 25 40.68 -59.41 17.29
CA VAL A 25 41.79 -60.07 16.57
C VAL A 25 41.34 -60.90 15.37
N ASP A 26 40.03 -61.17 15.24
CA ASP A 26 39.42 -61.92 14.14
C ASP A 26 37.98 -61.43 13.85
N ASP A 27 37.43 -61.83 12.70
CA ASP A 27 36.13 -61.40 12.18
C ASP A 27 34.94 -61.84 13.08
N GLU A 28 35.07 -62.94 13.81
CA GLU A 28 34.00 -63.49 14.65
C GLU A 28 33.88 -62.71 15.97
N ALA A 29 35.02 -62.32 16.55
CA ALA A 29 35.08 -61.36 17.65
C ALA A 29 34.64 -59.94 17.24
N PHE A 30 34.76 -59.60 15.95
CA PHE A 30 34.46 -58.28 15.40
C PHE A 30 32.97 -57.90 15.56
N ALA A 31 32.04 -58.82 15.28
CA ALA A 31 30.60 -58.55 15.40
C ALA A 31 30.15 -58.36 16.87
N MET A 32 30.63 -59.22 17.77
CA MET A 32 30.32 -59.14 19.20
C MET A 32 30.88 -57.86 19.85
N PHE A 33 32.07 -57.44 19.40
CA PHE A 33 32.71 -56.20 19.85
C PHE A 33 31.87 -54.96 19.52
N GLY A 34 31.25 -54.90 18.33
CA GLY A 34 30.35 -53.81 17.95
C GLY A 34 29.13 -53.68 18.85
N PHE A 35 28.51 -54.80 19.24
CA PHE A 35 27.39 -54.79 20.20
C PHE A 35 27.80 -54.24 21.57
N THR A 36 28.94 -54.68 22.10
CA THR A 36 29.44 -54.17 23.39
C THR A 36 29.78 -52.68 23.32
N ALA A 37 30.32 -52.19 22.20
CA ALA A 37 30.57 -50.77 22.00
C ALA A 37 29.28 -49.95 21.94
N VAL A 38 28.23 -50.45 21.27
CA VAL A 38 26.91 -49.82 21.23
C VAL A 38 26.24 -49.78 22.60
N GLU A 39 26.29 -50.88 23.34
CA GLU A 39 25.75 -50.96 24.70
C GLU A 39 26.40 -49.91 25.60
N ALA A 40 27.73 -49.75 25.52
CA ALA A 40 28.45 -48.70 26.24
C ALA A 40 28.01 -47.29 25.81
N LEU A 41 27.83 -47.04 24.51
CA LEU A 41 27.32 -45.77 23.99
C LEU A 41 25.89 -45.45 24.43
N MET A 42 25.03 -46.46 24.58
CA MET A 42 23.67 -46.28 25.12
C MET A 42 23.71 -45.95 26.62
N MET A 43 24.46 -46.73 27.39
CA MET A 43 24.44 -46.67 28.85
C MET A 43 25.24 -45.49 29.41
N LYS A 44 26.39 -45.17 28.82
CA LYS A 44 27.34 -44.16 29.33
C LYS A 44 27.49 -42.94 28.41
N GLY A 45 26.99 -43.01 27.17
CA GLY A 45 27.18 -41.96 26.17
C GLY A 45 28.55 -41.97 25.49
N TYR A 46 29.50 -42.81 25.94
CA TYR A 46 30.84 -42.96 25.37
C TYR A 46 31.41 -44.38 25.58
N CYS A 47 32.39 -44.76 24.76
CA CYS A 47 33.19 -45.98 24.91
C CYS A 47 34.66 -45.74 24.52
N LEU A 48 35.57 -46.46 25.15
CA LEU A 48 37.01 -46.37 24.90
C LEU A 48 37.56 -47.72 24.48
N MET A 49 38.31 -47.78 23.39
CA MET A 49 38.81 -49.02 22.80
C MET A 49 40.33 -48.99 22.67
N ARG A 50 41.03 -50.04 23.08
CA ARG A 50 42.51 -50.14 22.96
C ARG A 50 42.89 -50.85 21.67
N LEU A 51 43.72 -50.19 20.86
CA LEU A 51 44.22 -50.73 19.60
C LEU A 51 45.34 -51.75 19.83
N PRO A 52 45.53 -52.71 18.90
CA PRO A 52 46.44 -53.83 19.10
C PRO A 52 47.93 -53.47 18.91
N ASP A 53 48.24 -52.42 18.16
CA ASP A 53 49.61 -52.01 17.83
C ASP A 53 49.94 -50.58 18.29
N ALA A 54 50.61 -50.48 19.44
CA ALA A 54 51.09 -49.20 19.98
C ALA A 54 52.32 -48.65 19.22
N ASP A 55 53.08 -49.49 18.51
CA ASP A 55 54.24 -49.06 17.70
C ASP A 55 53.79 -48.38 16.40
N ALA A 56 52.68 -48.82 15.81
CA ALA A 56 52.03 -48.15 14.69
C ALA A 56 51.59 -46.72 15.07
N CYS A 57 51.02 -46.52 16.26
CA CYS A 57 50.61 -45.20 16.77
C CYS A 57 51.79 -44.22 16.88
N ARG A 58 52.93 -44.66 17.45
CA ARG A 58 54.15 -43.84 17.55
C ARG A 58 54.75 -43.51 16.18
N SER A 59 54.71 -44.47 15.25
CA SER A 59 55.20 -44.28 13.89
C SER A 59 54.32 -43.31 13.09
N ALA A 60 52.99 -43.37 13.29
CA ALA A 60 52.02 -42.46 12.71
C ALA A 60 52.18 -41.01 13.18
N VAL A 61 52.50 -40.80 14.46
CA VAL A 61 52.87 -39.47 14.98
C VAL A 61 54.02 -38.86 14.17
N THR A 62 55.09 -39.64 13.96
CA THR A 62 56.26 -39.18 13.20
C THR A 62 55.94 -38.94 11.72
N ALA A 63 55.04 -39.74 11.14
CA ALA A 63 54.59 -39.58 9.77
C ALA A 63 53.72 -38.33 9.58
N ALA A 64 52.79 -38.05 10.51
CA ALA A 64 51.89 -36.90 10.44
C ALA A 64 52.65 -35.58 10.54
N GLN A 65 53.74 -35.52 11.32
CA GLN A 65 54.60 -34.33 11.39
C GLN A 65 55.30 -33.99 10.08
N ARG A 66 55.43 -34.97 9.16
CA ARG A 66 56.02 -34.76 7.84
C ARG A 66 54.97 -34.39 6.80
N LEU A 67 53.68 -34.49 7.12
CA LEU A 67 52.61 -33.99 6.26
C LEU A 67 52.62 -32.46 6.29
N GLY A 68 52.61 -31.84 5.11
CA GLY A 68 52.36 -30.41 4.95
C GLY A 68 50.88 -30.15 4.68
N GLY A 69 50.41 -28.92 4.93
CA GLY A 69 49.03 -28.52 4.64
C GLY A 69 48.10 -28.42 5.85
N PHE A 70 48.65 -28.43 7.07
CA PHE A 70 47.89 -28.13 8.27
C PHE A 70 47.46 -26.67 8.31
N ASN A 71 46.16 -26.42 8.56
CA ASN A 71 45.56 -25.10 8.60
C ASN A 71 44.79 -24.84 9.90
N LEU A 72 44.59 -23.56 10.24
CA LEU A 72 43.73 -23.14 11.33
C LEU A 72 42.26 -23.12 10.87
N LEU A 73 41.38 -23.74 11.67
CA LEU A 73 39.95 -23.59 11.47
C LEU A 73 39.50 -22.16 11.79
N GLN A 74 38.50 -21.68 11.03
CA GLN A 74 37.82 -20.44 11.33
C GLN A 74 37.18 -20.50 12.72
N LYS A 75 37.29 -19.40 13.48
CA LYS A 75 36.91 -19.36 14.90
C LYS A 75 35.46 -19.80 15.17
N LYS A 76 34.54 -19.53 14.25
CA LYS A 76 33.11 -19.89 14.40
C LYS A 76 32.82 -21.38 14.14
N LEU A 77 33.66 -22.08 13.39
CA LEU A 77 33.48 -23.50 13.03
C LEU A 77 34.23 -24.45 13.97
N GLU A 78 35.30 -23.92 14.60
CA GLU A 78 36.22 -24.65 15.46
C GLU A 78 35.52 -25.39 16.60
N GLU A 79 34.70 -24.71 17.40
CA GLU A 79 34.13 -25.29 18.62
C GLU A 79 33.30 -26.56 18.34
N SER A 80 32.60 -26.58 17.20
CA SER A 80 31.82 -27.73 16.73
C SER A 80 32.63 -28.87 16.14
N LEU A 81 33.88 -28.63 15.73
CA LEU A 81 34.75 -29.61 15.08
C LEU A 81 35.92 -30.07 15.97
N LEU A 82 36.42 -29.24 16.87
CA LEU A 82 37.55 -29.57 17.74
C LEU A 82 37.18 -29.63 19.22
N GLY A 83 35.96 -29.23 19.57
CA GLY A 83 35.58 -29.03 20.96
C GLY A 83 36.18 -27.74 21.52
N SER A 84 35.95 -27.48 22.79
CA SER A 84 36.52 -26.31 23.47
C SER A 84 38.01 -26.50 23.79
N SER A 85 38.79 -25.42 23.76
CA SER A 85 40.20 -25.36 24.20
C SER A 85 41.22 -26.22 23.42
N ALA A 86 40.89 -26.69 22.21
CA ALA A 86 41.74 -27.65 21.48
C ALA A 86 43.10 -27.11 21.00
N ASN A 87 43.20 -25.82 20.62
CA ASN A 87 44.43 -25.17 20.12
C ASN A 87 45.27 -26.07 19.17
N CYS A 88 44.61 -26.61 18.14
CA CYS A 88 45.23 -27.50 17.16
C CYS A 88 45.13 -26.93 15.75
N VAL A 89 46.08 -27.29 14.91
CA VAL A 89 45.97 -27.20 13.45
C VAL A 89 45.43 -28.51 12.88
N ILE A 90 44.72 -28.44 11.75
CA ILE A 90 44.05 -29.60 11.16
C ILE A 90 44.46 -29.86 9.71
N GLN A 91 44.33 -31.10 9.28
CA GLN A 91 44.40 -31.52 7.90
C GLN A 91 43.40 -32.64 7.64
N TRP A 92 42.55 -32.47 6.63
CA TRP A 92 41.69 -33.56 6.15
C TRP A 92 42.52 -34.54 5.34
N LEU A 93 42.35 -35.83 5.62
CA LEU A 93 43.08 -36.91 4.96
C LEU A 93 42.27 -37.43 3.77
N ASP A 94 42.95 -37.69 2.64
CA ASP A 94 42.32 -38.02 1.35
C ASP A 94 42.76 -39.37 0.76
N GLY A 95 43.57 -40.14 1.51
CA GLY A 95 44.08 -41.45 1.11
C GLY A 95 45.46 -41.40 0.44
N SER A 96 46.07 -40.21 0.32
CA SER A 96 47.44 -40.03 -0.18
C SER A 96 48.52 -40.14 0.91
N GLU A 97 48.14 -40.43 2.15
CA GLU A 97 49.01 -40.44 3.32
C GLU A 97 49.96 -41.65 3.35
N PRO A 98 51.06 -41.56 4.14
CA PRO A 98 51.92 -42.71 4.41
C PRO A 98 51.15 -43.93 4.92
N PRO A 99 51.55 -45.17 4.55
CA PRO A 99 50.82 -46.39 4.87
C PRO A 99 50.44 -46.57 6.35
N VAL A 100 51.30 -46.11 7.27
CA VAL A 100 51.06 -46.19 8.71
C VAL A 100 49.92 -45.28 9.21
N LEU A 101 49.66 -44.16 8.53
CA LEU A 101 48.52 -43.30 8.84
C LEU A 101 47.23 -43.86 8.23
N GLN A 102 47.34 -44.44 7.03
CA GLN A 102 46.23 -45.13 6.38
C GLN A 102 45.73 -46.28 7.26
N GLU A 103 46.63 -47.10 7.82
CA GLU A 103 46.29 -48.19 8.73
C GLU A 103 45.45 -47.72 9.95
N LEU A 104 45.79 -46.57 10.53
CA LEU A 104 45.00 -45.99 11.62
C LEU A 104 43.66 -45.40 11.17
N CYS A 105 43.60 -44.85 9.94
CA CYS A 105 42.32 -44.43 9.35
C CYS A 105 41.42 -45.64 9.11
N ASP A 106 41.98 -46.76 8.66
CA ASP A 106 41.25 -48.00 8.41
C ASP A 106 40.60 -48.52 9.69
N HIS A 107 41.24 -48.37 10.87
CA HIS A 107 40.58 -48.68 12.15
C HIS A 107 39.31 -47.84 12.38
N ILE A 108 39.33 -46.54 12.10
CA ILE A 108 38.15 -45.67 12.24
C ILE A 108 37.05 -46.08 11.24
N LEU A 109 37.44 -46.37 10.00
CA LEU A 109 36.51 -46.79 8.94
C LEU A 109 35.88 -48.15 9.24
N ASN A 110 36.68 -49.13 9.67
CA ASN A 110 36.21 -50.45 10.06
C ASN A 110 35.23 -50.38 11.25
N PHE A 111 35.47 -49.48 12.21
CA PHE A 111 34.52 -49.25 13.31
C PHE A 111 33.21 -48.61 12.84
N HIS A 112 33.28 -47.63 11.92
CA HIS A 112 32.08 -47.04 11.31
C HIS A 112 31.25 -48.09 10.57
N GLU A 113 31.89 -48.93 9.75
CA GLU A 113 31.23 -50.04 9.04
C GLU A 113 30.56 -51.03 9.99
N MET A 114 31.23 -51.34 11.10
CA MET A 114 30.69 -52.21 12.14
C MET A 114 29.44 -51.65 12.82
N LEU A 115 29.34 -50.33 12.98
CA LEU A 115 28.19 -49.67 13.60
C LEU A 115 26.98 -49.51 12.67
N GLN A 116 27.20 -49.50 11.34
CA GLN A 116 26.13 -49.35 10.33
C GLN A 116 24.88 -50.21 10.61
N PRO A 117 24.99 -51.54 10.81
CA PRO A 117 23.81 -52.39 10.96
C PRO A 117 23.08 -52.22 12.29
N ILE A 118 23.74 -51.76 13.35
CA ILE A 118 23.23 -51.82 14.72
C ILE A 118 22.87 -50.45 15.31
N ALA A 119 23.45 -49.35 14.82
CA ALA A 119 23.21 -48.02 15.38
C ALA A 119 21.74 -47.55 15.26
N GLY A 120 21.04 -47.93 14.17
CA GLY A 120 19.63 -47.56 13.98
C GLY A 120 18.70 -48.07 15.07
N GLU A 121 18.90 -49.32 15.48
CA GLU A 121 18.05 -50.00 16.47
C GLU A 121 18.37 -49.53 17.90
N PHE A 122 19.65 -49.39 18.21
CA PHE A 122 20.12 -49.19 19.59
C PHE A 122 20.45 -47.72 19.92
N LEU A 123 20.94 -46.95 18.96
CA LEU A 123 21.36 -45.56 19.15
C LEU A 123 20.34 -44.54 18.61
N GLY A 124 19.29 -44.99 17.92
CA GLY A 124 18.16 -44.13 17.52
C GLY A 124 18.45 -43.18 16.36
N PHE A 125 19.45 -43.48 15.53
CA PHE A 125 19.75 -42.75 14.29
C PHE A 125 20.31 -43.70 13.24
N ARG A 126 20.09 -43.43 11.94
CA ARG A 126 20.70 -44.22 10.86
C ARG A 126 22.04 -43.61 10.44
N PRO A 127 23.19 -44.29 10.63
CA PRO A 127 24.47 -43.78 10.12
C PRO A 127 24.44 -43.56 8.61
N ALA A 128 25.07 -42.49 8.13
CA ALA A 128 25.33 -42.29 6.71
C ALA A 128 26.30 -43.37 6.20
N PRO A 129 26.22 -43.81 4.93
CA PRO A 129 27.05 -44.89 4.41
C PRO A 129 28.56 -44.63 4.55
N ALA A 130 28.99 -43.38 4.43
CA ALA A 130 30.36 -42.95 4.66
C ALA A 130 30.45 -42.01 5.88
N PRO A 131 31.55 -42.04 6.65
CA PRO A 131 31.80 -41.06 7.69
C PRO A 131 32.13 -39.69 7.08
N SER A 132 32.26 -38.66 7.91
CA SER A 132 32.57 -37.28 7.51
C SER A 132 33.94 -37.04 6.84
N GLY A 133 34.71 -38.09 6.55
CA GLY A 133 36.16 -38.02 6.32
C GLY A 133 36.95 -38.02 7.64
N VAL A 134 38.23 -38.41 7.56
CA VAL A 134 39.15 -38.44 8.71
C VAL A 134 39.99 -37.16 8.72
N MET A 135 40.02 -36.50 9.86
CA MET A 135 40.78 -35.28 10.09
C MET A 135 41.93 -35.57 11.04
N ALA A 136 43.17 -35.32 10.60
CA ALA A 136 44.33 -35.29 11.47
C ALA A 136 44.40 -33.92 12.16
N ARG A 137 44.67 -33.92 13.48
CA ARG A 137 44.93 -32.70 14.23
C ARG A 137 46.22 -32.81 15.04
N LEU A 138 46.99 -31.71 15.06
CA LEU A 138 48.24 -31.57 15.79
C LEU A 138 48.23 -30.32 16.69
N PRO A 139 48.91 -30.31 17.85
CA PRO A 139 48.98 -29.17 18.74
C PRO A 139 49.71 -27.99 18.10
N MET A 140 49.24 -26.77 18.35
CA MET A 140 49.90 -25.56 17.85
C MET A 140 51.18 -25.21 18.61
N LEU A 141 52.24 -24.84 17.88
CA LEU A 141 53.46 -24.24 18.42
C LEU A 141 53.26 -22.75 18.73
N GLY A 142 52.59 -22.42 19.84
CA GLY A 142 52.49 -21.06 20.38
C GLY A 142 51.13 -20.36 20.21
N THR A 143 50.85 -19.40 21.09
CA THR A 143 49.52 -18.79 21.30
C THR A 143 49.24 -17.54 20.45
N GLY A 144 50.06 -17.26 19.42
CA GLY A 144 50.13 -15.94 18.76
C GLY A 144 49.52 -15.82 17.36
N GLU A 145 49.05 -16.89 16.71
CA GLU A 145 48.51 -16.81 15.35
C GLU A 145 47.04 -16.34 15.34
N GLN A 146 46.74 -15.35 14.49
CA GLN A 146 45.41 -14.80 14.33
C GLN A 146 44.53 -15.76 13.53
N ARG A 147 43.47 -16.30 14.17
CA ARG A 147 42.55 -17.24 13.53
C ARG A 147 41.73 -16.56 12.43
N PRO A 148 41.48 -17.22 11.28
CA PRO A 148 40.67 -16.65 10.22
C PRO A 148 39.22 -16.44 10.67
N VAL A 149 38.61 -15.37 10.16
CA VAL A 149 37.21 -14.99 10.42
C VAL A 149 36.37 -15.37 9.21
N LEU A 150 35.11 -15.72 9.43
CA LEU A 150 34.17 -16.09 8.37
C LEU A 150 33.77 -14.84 7.55
N GLU A 151 33.99 -14.87 6.24
CA GLU A 151 33.73 -13.76 5.30
C GLU A 151 32.47 -14.02 4.44
N GLU A 152 32.01 -13.01 3.69
CA GLU A 152 30.82 -13.15 2.81
C GLU A 152 31.04 -14.17 1.67
N ALA A 153 32.28 -14.29 1.16
CA ALA A 153 32.62 -15.29 0.16
C ALA A 153 32.39 -16.73 0.67
N ASP A 154 32.69 -17.01 1.94
CA ASP A 154 32.44 -18.33 2.55
C ASP A 154 30.95 -18.68 2.61
N ILE A 155 30.08 -17.67 2.72
CA ILE A 155 28.63 -17.86 2.70
C ILE A 155 28.17 -18.22 1.28
N ALA A 156 28.68 -17.52 0.27
CA ALA A 156 28.39 -17.78 -1.14
C ALA A 156 28.90 -19.17 -1.58
N ASP A 157 30.07 -19.59 -1.09
CA ASP A 157 30.69 -20.89 -1.38
C ASP A 157 30.03 -22.05 -0.59
N GLY A 158 29.00 -21.75 0.21
CA GLY A 158 28.20 -22.74 0.92
C GLY A 158 28.87 -23.32 2.17
N VAL A 159 29.99 -22.78 2.63
CA VAL A 159 30.72 -23.24 3.83
C VAL A 159 29.80 -23.24 5.06
N VAL A 160 28.98 -22.20 5.21
CA VAL A 160 28.00 -22.10 6.31
C VAL A 160 26.89 -23.15 6.18
N ALA A 161 26.38 -23.38 4.97
CA ALA A 161 25.31 -24.35 4.73
C ALA A 161 25.80 -25.79 5.02
N GLN A 162 27.00 -26.13 4.55
CA GLN A 162 27.66 -27.42 4.82
C GLN A 162 27.91 -27.61 6.32
N HIS A 163 28.35 -26.55 7.01
CA HIS A 163 28.56 -26.59 8.45
C HIS A 163 27.27 -26.79 9.25
N LEU A 164 26.18 -26.13 8.86
CA LEU A 164 24.86 -26.31 9.48
C LEU A 164 24.31 -27.71 9.23
N ASP A 165 24.53 -28.28 8.04
CA ASP A 165 24.18 -29.67 7.73
C ASP A 165 24.95 -30.65 8.62
N PHE A 166 26.27 -30.44 8.77
CA PHE A 166 27.11 -31.18 9.71
C PHE A 166 26.59 -31.09 11.16
N ILE A 167 26.29 -29.88 11.65
CA ILE A 167 25.76 -29.69 13.02
C ILE A 167 24.47 -30.48 13.24
N ARG A 168 23.56 -30.47 12.26
CA ARG A 168 22.27 -31.16 12.35
C ARG A 168 22.42 -32.68 12.33
N ARG A 169 23.37 -33.18 11.53
CA ARG A 169 23.51 -34.61 11.25
C ARG A 169 24.53 -35.31 12.13
N ARG A 170 25.46 -34.63 12.80
CA ARG A 170 26.45 -35.31 13.66
C ARG A 170 25.76 -36.10 14.78
N ARG A 171 26.17 -37.35 14.97
CA ARG A 171 25.65 -38.22 16.04
C ARG A 171 26.78 -38.76 16.89
N LEU A 172 27.78 -39.41 16.30
CA LEU A 172 28.97 -39.88 17.03
C LEU A 172 30.22 -39.12 16.60
N CYS A 173 31.12 -38.86 17.55
CA CYS A 173 32.50 -38.43 17.28
C CYS A 173 33.44 -39.57 17.65
N MET A 174 34.38 -39.86 16.76
CA MET A 174 35.42 -40.88 16.93
C MET A 174 36.77 -40.19 16.96
N MET A 175 37.55 -40.43 18.02
CA MET A 175 38.84 -39.80 18.28
C MET A 175 39.89 -40.88 18.56
N LEU A 176 40.76 -41.13 17.59
CA LEU A 176 41.89 -42.04 17.73
C LEU A 176 43.10 -41.26 18.25
N MET A 177 43.51 -41.58 19.47
CA MET A 177 44.49 -40.84 20.26
C MET A 177 45.88 -41.45 20.10
N ALA A 178 46.54 -41.21 18.96
CA ALA A 178 47.83 -41.82 18.64
C ALA A 178 48.99 -41.31 19.51
N GLY A 179 49.00 -40.02 19.91
CA GLY A 179 49.95 -39.47 20.90
C GLY A 179 49.37 -39.26 22.31
N GLY A 180 48.07 -39.54 22.48
CA GLY A 180 47.33 -39.36 23.72
C GLY A 180 46.87 -37.91 23.97
N GLY A 181 46.65 -37.58 25.24
CA GLY A 181 46.03 -36.34 25.70
C GLY A 181 44.78 -36.59 26.54
N GLU A 182 44.19 -35.54 27.09
CA GLU A 182 43.02 -35.62 27.97
C GLU A 182 41.77 -35.13 27.24
N VAL A 183 40.67 -35.88 27.35
CA VAL A 183 39.37 -35.49 26.81
C VAL A 183 38.37 -35.34 27.94
N GLU A 184 37.77 -34.16 28.05
CA GLU A 184 36.65 -33.90 28.94
C GLU A 184 35.37 -33.91 28.10
N LEU A 185 34.42 -34.79 28.43
CA LEU A 185 33.07 -34.83 27.88
C LEU A 185 32.13 -34.06 28.80
N ARG A 186 31.37 -33.11 28.24
CA ARG A 186 30.43 -32.26 28.97
C ARG A 186 29.01 -32.46 28.43
N PRO A 187 27.98 -32.61 29.28
CA PRO A 187 26.61 -32.73 28.80
C PRO A 187 26.14 -31.45 28.08
N ARG A 188 25.49 -31.61 26.93
CA ARG A 188 24.75 -30.52 26.27
C ARG A 188 23.43 -30.28 27.00
N ALA A 189 22.83 -29.11 26.83
CA ALA A 189 21.54 -28.79 27.44
C ALA A 189 20.47 -29.82 27.03
N GLY A 190 19.86 -30.49 28.01
CA GLY A 190 18.87 -31.56 27.78
C GLY A 190 19.46 -32.98 27.64
N SER A 191 20.78 -33.15 27.75
CA SER A 191 21.42 -34.46 27.79
C SER A 191 21.15 -35.17 29.12
N GLU A 192 20.78 -36.44 29.06
CA GLU A 192 20.56 -37.29 30.24
C GLU A 192 21.86 -37.95 30.76
N TRP A 193 22.94 -37.95 29.96
CA TRP A 193 24.22 -38.55 30.34
C TRP A 193 25.11 -37.57 31.12
N PRO A 194 25.78 -38.03 32.19
CA PRO A 194 26.75 -37.21 32.91
C PRO A 194 28.01 -36.95 32.07
N GLY A 195 28.71 -35.85 32.37
CA GLY A 195 30.04 -35.61 31.79
C GLY A 195 31.07 -36.62 32.30
N ALA A 196 32.17 -36.78 31.57
CA ALA A 196 33.24 -37.72 31.92
C ALA A 196 34.62 -37.13 31.62
N MET A 197 35.59 -37.39 32.50
CA MET A 197 37.00 -37.11 32.26
C MET A 197 37.69 -38.39 31.79
N ILE A 198 38.20 -38.38 30.56
CA ILE A 198 38.95 -39.49 29.97
C ILE A 198 40.44 -39.16 30.08
N ALA A 199 41.05 -39.67 31.15
CA ALA A 199 42.48 -39.59 31.40
C ALA A 199 43.18 -40.83 30.82
N GLU A 200 44.30 -40.61 30.13
CA GLU A 200 45.25 -41.62 29.62
C GLU A 200 44.71 -42.71 28.68
N SER A 201 45.02 -42.58 27.37
CA SER A 201 44.93 -43.71 26.45
C SER A 201 45.66 -43.46 25.11
N GLU A 202 47.00 -43.44 25.13
CA GLU A 202 47.81 -43.59 23.90
C GLU A 202 47.41 -44.90 23.21
N GLY A 203 47.20 -44.87 21.90
CA GLY A 203 46.80 -46.06 21.14
C GLY A 203 45.37 -46.50 21.43
N SER A 204 44.45 -45.55 21.60
CA SER A 204 43.03 -45.84 21.79
C SER A 204 42.12 -45.09 20.84
N LEU A 205 40.93 -45.64 20.65
CA LEU A 205 39.81 -45.01 19.95
C LEU A 205 38.72 -44.68 20.97
N LEU A 206 38.50 -43.39 21.22
CA LEU A 206 37.40 -42.86 22.00
C LEU A 206 36.21 -42.57 21.07
N VAL A 207 35.03 -43.07 21.41
CA VAL A 207 33.80 -42.78 20.67
C VAL A 207 32.73 -42.29 21.63
N PHE A 208 32.00 -41.23 21.27
CA PHE A 208 30.94 -40.67 22.12
C PHE A 208 29.78 -40.05 21.33
N ARG A 209 28.62 -39.96 22.00
CA ARG A 209 27.38 -39.31 21.54
C ARG A 209 27.54 -37.81 21.41
N HIS A 210 28.16 -37.34 20.33
CA HIS A 210 28.42 -35.92 20.10
C HIS A 210 27.15 -35.07 19.93
N ASP A 211 26.03 -35.69 19.60
CA ASP A 211 24.70 -35.09 19.63
C ASP A 211 24.25 -34.70 21.05
N GLN A 212 24.77 -35.38 22.08
CA GLN A 212 24.36 -35.24 23.48
C GLN A 212 25.47 -34.68 24.37
N LEU A 213 26.73 -34.93 24.03
CA LEU A 213 27.91 -34.52 24.77
C LEU A 213 28.75 -33.56 23.93
N GLY A 214 29.08 -32.39 24.48
CA GLY A 214 30.19 -31.56 24.02
C GLY A 214 31.52 -32.11 24.57
N TYR A 215 32.64 -31.61 24.07
CA TYR A 215 33.95 -32.05 24.57
C TYR A 215 34.99 -30.93 24.56
N SER A 216 36.05 -31.12 25.34
CA SER A 216 37.34 -30.41 25.20
C SER A 216 38.46 -31.41 25.14
N TYR A 217 39.50 -31.06 24.39
CA TYR A 217 40.73 -31.84 24.31
C TYR A 217 41.92 -30.99 24.72
N GLN A 218 42.80 -31.57 25.53
CA GLN A 218 44.07 -30.97 25.91
C GLN A 218 45.23 -31.92 25.51
N PRO A 219 46.12 -31.50 24.60
CA PRO A 219 47.31 -32.29 24.27
C PRO A 219 48.32 -32.24 25.42
N ARG A 220 49.07 -33.32 25.63
CA ARG A 220 50.15 -33.44 26.63
C ARG A 220 51.48 -32.97 26.08
N GLN A 221 51.79 -33.33 24.83
CA GLN A 221 53.05 -32.99 24.17
C GLN A 221 52.78 -32.38 22.80
N MET A 222 53.75 -31.61 22.27
CA MET A 222 53.64 -30.99 20.95
C MET A 222 53.53 -31.97 19.78
N ASN A 223 53.79 -33.25 20.04
CA ASN A 223 53.75 -34.30 19.04
C ASN A 223 52.46 -35.13 19.12
N ASP A 224 51.48 -34.75 19.94
CA ASP A 224 50.29 -35.57 20.13
C ASP A 224 49.39 -35.54 18.88
N LEU A 225 49.30 -36.66 18.18
CA LEU A 225 48.41 -36.81 17.03
C LEU A 225 47.05 -37.35 17.48
N VAL A 226 45.98 -36.73 16.96
CA VAL A 226 44.64 -37.31 17.01
C VAL A 226 44.07 -37.39 15.60
N LEU A 227 43.55 -38.56 15.24
CA LEU A 227 42.72 -38.75 14.05
C LEU A 227 41.26 -38.71 14.47
N GLN A 228 40.48 -37.86 13.82
CA GLN A 228 39.12 -37.57 14.25
C GLN A 228 38.14 -37.66 13.09
N ALA A 229 37.01 -38.33 13.30
CA ALA A 229 35.94 -38.45 12.32
C ALA A 229 34.57 -38.47 13.02
N TRP A 230 33.52 -38.26 12.24
CA TRP A 230 32.15 -38.29 12.73
C TRP A 230 31.29 -39.28 11.97
N ILE A 231 30.43 -39.95 12.72
CA ILE A 231 29.29 -40.69 12.16
C ILE A 231 28.13 -39.70 12.10
N LEU A 232 27.73 -39.37 10.88
CA LEU A 232 26.60 -38.49 10.59
C LEU A 232 25.36 -39.34 10.41
N GLU A 233 24.19 -38.82 10.76
CA GLU A 233 22.91 -39.40 10.38
C GLU A 233 22.70 -39.25 8.86
N GLU A 234 22.18 -40.31 8.24
CA GLU A 234 21.72 -40.28 6.87
C GLU A 234 20.62 -39.21 6.76
N PRO A 235 20.75 -38.23 5.84
CA PRO A 235 19.71 -37.22 5.70
C PRO A 235 18.42 -37.94 5.28
N ASP A 236 17.28 -37.52 5.81
CA ASP A 236 15.97 -38.08 5.44
C ASP A 236 15.78 -37.98 3.92
N ARG A 237 16.13 -39.07 3.22
CA ARG A 237 15.83 -39.25 1.80
C ARG A 237 14.44 -39.85 1.76
N LEU A 238 13.45 -39.05 1.36
CA LEU A 238 12.15 -39.56 0.93
C LEU A 238 12.37 -40.54 -0.23
N GLN A 239 12.53 -41.83 0.08
CA GLN A 239 12.66 -42.90 -0.92
C GLN A 239 11.29 -43.53 -1.16
N ILE A 240 10.78 -43.32 -2.36
CA ILE A 240 9.58 -43.98 -2.88
C ILE A 240 9.98 -45.42 -3.24
N SER A 241 9.43 -46.42 -2.52
CA SER A 241 9.94 -47.81 -2.54
C SER A 241 9.38 -48.71 -3.65
N SER A 242 8.32 -48.32 -4.33
CA SER A 242 7.86 -48.99 -5.56
C SER A 242 6.93 -48.09 -6.37
N PHE A 243 6.98 -48.29 -7.68
CA PHE A 243 6.07 -47.69 -8.64
C PHE A 243 5.67 -48.80 -9.63
N GLU A 244 4.40 -49.22 -9.62
CA GLU A 244 3.86 -50.16 -10.62
C GLU A 244 2.99 -49.38 -11.62
N GLY A 245 3.41 -49.41 -12.88
CA GLY A 245 2.71 -48.84 -14.03
C GLY A 245 3.49 -49.19 -15.31
N ASP A 246 2.80 -49.56 -16.39
CA ASP A 246 3.43 -49.73 -17.70
C ASP A 246 3.89 -48.36 -18.27
N ALA A 247 4.57 -48.36 -19.41
CA ALA A 247 4.99 -47.11 -20.04
C ALA A 247 3.79 -46.18 -20.37
N GLU A 248 2.58 -46.72 -20.54
CA GLU A 248 1.34 -45.94 -20.63
C GLU A 248 0.97 -45.30 -19.27
N GLY A 249 1.23 -45.97 -18.14
CA GLY A 249 1.03 -45.49 -16.77
C GLY A 249 2.07 -44.46 -16.33
N MET A 250 3.31 -44.56 -16.81
CA MET A 250 4.34 -43.53 -16.62
C MET A 250 4.08 -42.32 -17.55
N GLN A 251 3.61 -42.51 -18.78
CA GLN A 251 3.08 -41.42 -19.62
C GLN A 251 1.84 -40.76 -18.99
N ALA A 252 0.93 -41.52 -18.38
CA ALA A 252 -0.23 -40.98 -17.66
C ALA A 252 0.14 -40.16 -16.41
N LEU A 253 1.37 -40.31 -15.89
CA LEU A 253 1.90 -39.53 -14.76
C LEU A 253 2.90 -38.44 -15.16
N MET A 254 3.50 -38.52 -16.35
CA MET A 254 4.58 -37.62 -16.79
C MET A 254 4.32 -36.85 -18.10
N GLU A 255 3.27 -37.14 -18.87
CA GLU A 255 2.79 -36.33 -20.00
C GLU A 255 1.40 -35.78 -19.64
N VAL A 256 1.21 -34.52 -19.26
CA VAL A 256 1.44 -33.24 -19.97
C VAL A 256 0.75 -33.18 -21.33
N ALA A 257 -0.56 -33.35 -21.29
CA ALA A 257 -1.49 -32.41 -21.91
C ALA A 257 -2.60 -32.16 -20.87
N ALA A 258 -3.29 -31.03 -20.88
CA ALA A 258 -4.59 -30.97 -20.24
C ALA A 258 -5.57 -31.73 -21.14
N PRO A 259 -6.09 -32.92 -20.77
CA PRO A 259 -7.48 -33.19 -21.12
C PRO A 259 -8.31 -32.27 -20.23
N ILE A 260 -9.34 -31.65 -20.81
CA ILE A 260 -10.52 -31.18 -20.07
C ILE A 260 -10.71 -32.10 -18.85
N PRO A 261 -10.88 -31.60 -17.61
CA PRO A 261 -11.13 -32.44 -16.44
C PRO A 261 -12.55 -33.04 -16.53
N LEU A 262 -12.81 -33.89 -17.53
CA LEU A 262 -14.03 -34.67 -17.73
C LEU A 262 -14.25 -35.64 -16.57
N ALA A 263 -13.15 -36.09 -15.94
CA ALA A 263 -13.15 -36.95 -14.76
C ALA A 263 -13.38 -36.21 -13.42
N LYS A 264 -13.50 -34.87 -13.43
CA LYS A 264 -13.80 -34.10 -12.21
C LYS A 264 -15.23 -33.57 -12.28
N HIS A 265 -16.07 -34.10 -11.40
CA HIS A 265 -17.51 -34.01 -11.56
C HIS A 265 -18.15 -32.79 -10.87
N VAL A 266 -17.39 -31.86 -10.28
CA VAL A 266 -17.99 -30.69 -9.61
C VAL A 266 -18.06 -29.51 -10.59
N HIS A 267 -19.24 -29.34 -11.15
CA HIS A 267 -19.56 -28.30 -12.12
C HIS A 267 -20.05 -27.04 -11.41
N VAL A 268 -19.60 -25.89 -11.89
CA VAL A 268 -20.17 -24.58 -11.53
C VAL A 268 -21.38 -24.34 -12.43
N MET A 269 -22.58 -24.50 -11.88
CA MET A 269 -23.84 -24.36 -12.62
C MET A 269 -24.30 -22.91 -12.72
N SER A 270 -23.99 -22.10 -11.69
CA SER A 270 -24.18 -20.65 -11.74
C SER A 270 -23.22 -19.95 -10.79
N GLY A 271 -22.84 -18.73 -11.16
CA GLY A 271 -22.15 -17.78 -10.27
C GLY A 271 -23.04 -16.56 -10.09
N MET A 272 -23.15 -16.09 -8.85
CA MET A 272 -24.00 -14.94 -8.53
C MET A 272 -23.26 -14.00 -7.58
N CYS A 273 -23.43 -12.70 -7.80
CA CYS A 273 -22.91 -11.68 -6.91
C CYS A 273 -23.74 -10.40 -6.97
N ASN A 274 -23.67 -9.65 -5.89
CA ASN A 274 -24.03 -8.26 -5.80
C ASN A 274 -22.86 -7.54 -5.11
N PHE A 275 -22.00 -6.93 -5.93
CA PHE A 275 -20.80 -6.22 -5.55
C PHE A 275 -20.95 -4.72 -5.83
N PRO A 276 -20.07 -3.87 -5.27
CA PRO A 276 -20.03 -2.43 -5.56
C PRO A 276 -19.90 -2.14 -7.06
N SER A 277 -20.17 -0.90 -7.45
CA SER A 277 -20.12 -0.46 -8.86
C SER A 277 -21.08 -1.22 -9.80
N ALA A 278 -22.26 -1.58 -9.29
CA ALA A 278 -23.29 -2.32 -10.01
C ALA A 278 -22.82 -3.70 -10.54
N GLY A 279 -21.88 -4.33 -9.82
CA GLY A 279 -21.41 -5.69 -10.06
C GLY A 279 -22.49 -6.71 -9.71
N LEU A 280 -23.48 -6.86 -10.58
CA LEU A 280 -24.58 -7.82 -10.45
C LEU A 280 -24.38 -8.99 -11.43
N GLN A 281 -24.35 -10.21 -10.92
CA GLN A 281 -24.00 -11.43 -11.68
C GLN A 281 -22.57 -11.41 -12.22
N VAL A 282 -22.08 -12.58 -12.65
CA VAL A 282 -20.73 -12.75 -13.21
C VAL A 282 -20.47 -11.80 -14.38
N GLY A 283 -21.45 -11.63 -15.28
CA GLY A 283 -21.30 -10.79 -16.47
C GLY A 283 -21.03 -9.31 -16.15
N ARG A 284 -21.82 -8.66 -15.28
CA ARG A 284 -21.58 -7.24 -14.97
C ARG A 284 -20.39 -7.04 -14.05
N ALA A 285 -20.14 -7.96 -13.11
CA ALA A 285 -18.93 -7.92 -12.31
C ALA A 285 -17.68 -8.01 -13.20
N TRP A 286 -17.68 -8.91 -14.18
CA TRP A 286 -16.64 -9.01 -15.20
C TRP A 286 -16.41 -7.69 -15.95
N LEU A 287 -17.49 -7.05 -16.44
CA LEU A 287 -17.37 -5.76 -17.13
C LEU A 287 -16.73 -4.70 -16.23
N GLY A 288 -17.07 -4.68 -14.94
CA GLY A 288 -16.46 -3.78 -13.96
C GLY A 288 -14.95 -4.00 -13.82
N PHE A 289 -14.53 -5.28 -13.70
CA PHE A 289 -13.11 -5.64 -13.65
C PHE A 289 -12.37 -5.30 -14.95
N ALA A 290 -12.93 -5.68 -16.09
CA ALA A 290 -12.32 -5.45 -17.40
C ALA A 290 -12.19 -3.96 -17.74
N ALA A 291 -13.10 -3.12 -17.25
CA ALA A 291 -13.11 -1.67 -17.49
C ALA A 291 -12.26 -0.85 -16.50
N MET A 292 -11.42 -1.47 -15.67
CA MET A 292 -10.64 -0.79 -14.62
C MET A 292 -11.50 0.02 -13.65
N THR A 293 -12.65 -0.51 -13.24
CA THR A 293 -13.57 0.24 -12.38
C THR A 293 -13.02 0.35 -10.95
N ASP A 294 -12.76 1.57 -10.50
CA ASP A 294 -12.57 1.91 -9.08
C ASP A 294 -13.96 2.02 -8.42
N GLY A 295 -14.26 1.10 -7.51
CA GLY A 295 -15.53 1.04 -6.78
C GLY A 295 -15.52 1.71 -5.41
N PHE A 296 -14.45 2.41 -5.03
CA PHE A 296 -14.36 3.13 -3.77
C PHE A 296 -15.06 4.49 -3.85
N THR A 297 -15.91 4.78 -2.87
CA THR A 297 -16.62 6.04 -2.71
C THR A 297 -16.38 6.60 -1.31
N GLU A 298 -16.56 7.91 -1.10
CA GLU A 298 -16.64 8.45 0.26
C GLU A 298 -17.89 7.90 0.95
N ILE A 299 -17.76 7.50 2.21
CA ILE A 299 -18.87 6.89 2.96
C ILE A 299 -20.03 7.91 3.02
N PRO A 300 -21.20 7.59 2.45
CA PRO A 300 -22.28 8.56 2.32
C PRO A 300 -22.93 8.82 3.68
N ALA A 301 -23.38 10.05 3.89
CA ALA A 301 -24.11 10.45 5.10
C ALA A 301 -25.39 9.60 5.35
N GLY A 302 -25.91 8.94 4.29
CA GLY A 302 -27.01 7.98 4.38
C GLY A 302 -26.69 6.71 5.19
N ARG A 303 -25.40 6.39 5.38
CA ARG A 303 -24.89 5.35 6.28
C ARG A 303 -24.62 5.94 7.66
N TRP A 304 -23.69 6.89 7.75
CA TRP A 304 -23.43 7.72 8.92
C TRP A 304 -22.61 8.96 8.53
N GLU A 305 -22.60 9.98 9.40
CA GLU A 305 -21.85 11.22 9.18
C GLU A 305 -20.35 11.01 9.42
N MET A 306 -19.58 10.80 8.34
CA MET A 306 -18.17 10.42 8.44
C MET A 306 -17.28 11.52 9.03
N SER A 307 -17.66 12.80 8.89
CA SER A 307 -16.88 13.93 9.45
C SER A 307 -16.73 13.86 10.98
N TRP A 308 -17.61 13.13 11.68
CA TRP A 308 -17.52 12.96 13.13
C TRP A 308 -16.51 11.90 13.54
N TYR A 309 -16.20 10.95 12.65
CA TYR A 309 -15.35 9.80 12.95
C TYR A 309 -14.01 9.87 12.23
N TYR A 310 -13.87 10.71 11.23
CA TYR A 310 -12.64 10.91 10.46
C TYR A 310 -11.63 11.83 11.16
N THR A 311 -10.34 11.57 10.95
CA THR A 311 -9.24 12.49 11.25
C THR A 311 -8.08 12.31 10.29
N ASP A 312 -7.40 13.40 9.95
CA ASP A 312 -6.11 13.35 9.23
C ASP A 312 -4.91 13.15 10.19
N ASP A 313 -5.14 13.29 11.51
CA ASP A 313 -4.11 13.13 12.54
C ASP A 313 -3.69 11.65 12.70
N PRO A 314 -2.41 11.30 12.48
CA PRO A 314 -1.86 9.96 12.72
C PRO A 314 -2.14 9.39 14.12
N ASN A 315 -2.30 10.27 15.12
CA ASN A 315 -2.44 9.90 16.53
C ASN A 315 -3.88 10.06 17.05
N GLY A 316 -4.86 10.27 16.15
CA GLY A 316 -6.24 10.51 16.55
C GLY A 316 -6.91 9.26 17.15
N ILE A 317 -6.91 9.17 18.47
CA ILE A 317 -7.56 8.08 19.23
C ILE A 317 -9.07 8.10 18.98
N GLY A 318 -9.65 6.94 18.69
CA GLY A 318 -11.10 6.78 18.50
C GLY A 318 -11.62 7.38 17.19
N LYS A 319 -10.74 7.63 16.23
CA LYS A 319 -11.07 8.10 14.89
C LYS A 319 -10.57 7.13 13.83
N SER A 320 -11.14 7.20 12.64
CA SER A 320 -10.64 6.56 11.44
C SER A 320 -9.83 7.55 10.62
N PHE A 321 -8.74 7.10 10.01
CA PHE A 321 -7.93 7.91 9.10
C PHE A 321 -8.29 7.67 7.62
N THR A 322 -9.34 6.90 7.34
CA THR A 322 -9.92 6.75 6.00
C THR A 322 -11.40 7.10 6.07
N LYS A 323 -11.92 7.67 4.99
CA LYS A 323 -13.34 8.01 4.82
C LYS A 323 -13.94 7.41 3.57
N HIS A 324 -13.21 6.53 2.89
CA HIS A 324 -13.68 5.86 1.68
C HIS A 324 -13.97 4.39 1.95
N SER A 325 -14.84 3.79 1.16
CA SER A 325 -15.13 2.36 1.14
C SER A 325 -15.82 1.98 -0.17
N ALA A 326 -15.73 0.73 -0.58
CA ALA A 326 -16.47 0.22 -1.73
C ALA A 326 -17.82 -0.32 -1.28
N LEU A 327 -18.88 0.47 -1.50
CA LEU A 327 -20.20 0.24 -0.92
C LEU A 327 -21.23 -0.18 -1.97
N LEU A 328 -22.20 -0.98 -1.54
CA LEU A 328 -23.44 -1.20 -2.27
C LEU A 328 -24.31 0.06 -2.17
N GLY A 329 -25.20 0.24 -3.15
CA GLY A 329 -26.19 1.30 -3.12
C GLY A 329 -27.09 1.22 -1.88
N ASP A 330 -27.49 2.37 -1.33
CA ASP A 330 -28.39 2.43 -0.19
C ASP A 330 -29.76 1.78 -0.49
N ASP A 331 -30.19 1.80 -1.74
CA ASP A 331 -31.39 1.12 -2.23
C ASP A 331 -31.24 -0.41 -2.18
N VAL A 332 -30.09 -0.94 -2.55
CA VAL A 332 -29.77 -2.38 -2.45
C VAL A 332 -29.74 -2.83 -1.00
N LEU A 333 -29.16 -2.03 -0.10
CA LEU A 333 -29.09 -2.36 1.33
C LEU A 333 -30.46 -2.32 2.01
N ARG A 334 -31.31 -1.35 1.64
CA ARG A 334 -32.62 -1.12 2.29
C ARG A 334 -33.74 -1.94 1.65
N GLY A 335 -33.61 -2.26 0.37
CA GLY A 335 -34.57 -3.05 -0.39
C GLY A 335 -34.60 -4.50 0.07
N PHE A 336 -35.80 -5.09 0.07
CA PHE A 336 -35.99 -6.53 0.24
C PHE A 336 -37.43 -6.90 -0.15
N ASP A 337 -37.61 -7.87 -1.06
CA ASP A 337 -38.94 -8.39 -1.36
C ASP A 337 -39.36 -9.46 -0.34
N ASN A 338 -39.76 -8.99 0.85
CA ASN A 338 -40.13 -9.88 1.95
C ASN A 338 -41.33 -10.78 1.63
N ARG A 339 -42.29 -10.28 0.84
CA ARG A 339 -43.46 -11.07 0.39
C ARG A 339 -43.04 -12.20 -0.52
N PHE A 340 -42.10 -11.96 -1.42
CA PHE A 340 -41.51 -13.01 -2.24
C PHE A 340 -40.89 -14.12 -1.41
N PHE A 341 -40.28 -13.82 -0.25
CA PHE A 341 -39.72 -14.83 0.64
C PHE A 341 -40.70 -15.38 1.69
N GLY A 342 -41.90 -14.83 1.79
CA GLY A 342 -42.90 -15.22 2.80
C GLY A 342 -42.53 -14.79 4.22
N ILE A 343 -41.81 -13.66 4.34
CA ILE A 343 -41.45 -13.03 5.61
C ILE A 343 -42.38 -11.86 5.86
N GLU A 344 -43.06 -11.82 7.00
CA GLU A 344 -43.97 -10.74 7.37
C GLU A 344 -43.22 -9.40 7.51
N ASP A 345 -43.90 -8.28 7.22
CA ASP A 345 -43.31 -6.93 7.21
C ASP A 345 -42.59 -6.60 8.55
N GLU A 346 -43.19 -6.96 9.68
CA GLU A 346 -42.62 -6.74 11.02
C GLU A 346 -41.31 -7.53 11.24
N VAL A 347 -41.27 -8.78 10.77
CA VAL A 347 -40.08 -9.62 10.88
C VAL A 347 -39.01 -9.15 9.91
N ALA A 348 -39.40 -8.80 8.67
CA ALA A 348 -38.49 -8.34 7.63
C ALA A 348 -37.71 -7.10 8.07
N PHE A 349 -38.37 -6.15 8.77
CA PHE A 349 -37.72 -4.98 9.35
C PHE A 349 -36.59 -5.34 10.32
N LEU A 350 -36.72 -6.45 11.06
CA LEU A 350 -35.75 -6.93 12.03
C LEU A 350 -34.66 -7.84 11.40
N VAL A 351 -34.86 -8.40 10.21
CA VAL A 351 -33.81 -9.24 9.58
C VAL A 351 -32.61 -8.35 9.21
N PRO A 352 -31.35 -8.70 9.57
CA PRO A 352 -30.18 -7.93 9.17
C PRO A 352 -30.08 -7.75 7.63
N PRO A 353 -29.67 -6.58 7.11
CA PRO A 353 -29.59 -6.33 5.68
C PRO A 353 -28.74 -7.36 4.91
N LEU A 354 -27.63 -7.83 5.48
CA LEU A 354 -26.80 -8.87 4.86
C LEU A 354 -27.56 -10.18 4.64
N GLN A 355 -28.47 -10.54 5.56
CA GLN A 355 -29.27 -11.77 5.43
C GLN A 355 -30.35 -11.63 4.36
N ARG A 356 -30.90 -10.42 4.19
CA ARG A 356 -31.85 -10.11 3.10
C ARG A 356 -31.17 -10.23 1.74
N LEU A 357 -30.01 -9.59 1.62
CA LEU A 357 -29.19 -9.65 0.40
C LEU A 357 -28.75 -11.08 0.08
N LEU A 358 -28.36 -11.85 1.10
CA LEU A 358 -28.01 -13.25 0.96
C LEU A 358 -29.17 -14.10 0.42
N LEU A 359 -30.40 -13.87 0.90
CA LEU A 359 -31.59 -14.58 0.42
C LEU A 359 -31.87 -14.30 -1.07
N GLU A 360 -31.83 -13.03 -1.47
CA GLU A 360 -32.02 -12.61 -2.87
C GLU A 360 -30.94 -13.19 -3.77
N THR A 361 -29.67 -12.94 -3.42
CA THR A 361 -28.50 -13.39 -4.20
C THR A 361 -28.47 -14.92 -4.33
N SER A 362 -28.84 -15.65 -3.27
CA SER A 362 -28.89 -17.12 -3.33
C SER A 362 -30.02 -17.64 -4.17
N TYR A 363 -31.20 -17.04 -4.06
CA TYR A 363 -32.33 -17.42 -4.91
C TYR A 363 -32.04 -17.15 -6.39
N GLU A 364 -31.43 -16.01 -6.71
CA GLU A 364 -31.03 -15.69 -8.08
C GLU A 364 -30.01 -16.68 -8.63
N ALA A 365 -29.06 -17.15 -7.82
CA ALA A 365 -28.14 -18.22 -8.22
C ALA A 365 -28.90 -19.51 -8.59
N PHE A 366 -29.89 -19.91 -7.79
CA PHE A 366 -30.75 -21.05 -8.08
C PHE A 366 -31.60 -20.82 -9.35
N ALA A 367 -32.18 -19.63 -9.51
CA ALA A 367 -32.99 -19.28 -10.66
C ALA A 367 -32.20 -19.34 -11.98
N LEU A 368 -30.94 -18.88 -11.98
CA LEU A 368 -30.02 -19.00 -13.12
C LEU A 368 -29.75 -20.46 -13.49
N ALA A 369 -29.75 -21.37 -12.52
CA ALA A 369 -29.64 -22.81 -12.75
C ALA A 369 -30.99 -23.51 -13.02
N GLY A 370 -32.05 -22.75 -13.34
CA GLY A 370 -33.36 -23.27 -13.76
C GLY A 370 -34.31 -23.65 -12.62
N TRP A 371 -34.00 -23.29 -11.37
CA TRP A 371 -34.86 -23.57 -10.22
C TRP A 371 -35.89 -22.46 -9.99
N ASN A 372 -36.98 -22.82 -9.31
CA ASN A 372 -37.94 -21.87 -8.77
C ASN A 372 -38.29 -22.26 -7.32
N ARG A 373 -39.03 -21.40 -6.60
CA ARG A 373 -39.38 -21.67 -5.18
C ARG A 373 -40.08 -23.02 -4.97
N ALA A 374 -40.96 -23.41 -5.89
CA ALA A 374 -41.68 -24.68 -5.77
C ALA A 374 -40.76 -25.89 -6.00
N SER A 375 -39.81 -25.80 -6.93
CA SER A 375 -38.87 -26.89 -7.19
C SER A 375 -37.75 -27.00 -6.15
N LEU A 376 -37.39 -25.93 -5.44
CA LEU A 376 -36.40 -25.96 -4.35
C LEU A 376 -36.89 -26.62 -3.07
N LYS A 377 -38.21 -26.61 -2.84
CA LYS A 377 -38.80 -27.09 -1.59
C LYS A 377 -38.44 -28.56 -1.32
N GLY A 378 -37.85 -28.80 -0.15
CA GLY A 378 -37.45 -30.14 0.31
C GLY A 378 -36.24 -30.72 -0.42
N LYS A 379 -35.50 -29.90 -1.18
CA LYS A 379 -34.32 -30.40 -1.91
C LYS A 379 -33.13 -30.58 -0.97
N PRO A 380 -32.42 -31.72 -1.07
CA PRO A 380 -31.28 -32.02 -0.21
C PRO A 380 -30.02 -31.33 -0.77
N ILE A 381 -30.00 -29.99 -0.73
CA ILE A 381 -28.90 -29.15 -1.22
C ILE A 381 -28.01 -28.79 -0.04
N ALA A 382 -26.72 -29.09 -0.12
CA ALA A 382 -25.77 -28.64 0.90
C ALA A 382 -25.56 -27.13 0.80
N ALA A 383 -25.40 -26.44 1.92
CA ALA A 383 -25.15 -25.01 1.96
C ALA A 383 -23.99 -24.69 2.90
N SER A 384 -23.09 -23.83 2.46
CA SER A 384 -22.04 -23.25 3.31
C SER A 384 -22.05 -21.75 3.10
N ILE A 385 -22.19 -21.00 4.19
CA ILE A 385 -22.30 -19.54 4.15
C ILE A 385 -21.18 -18.92 4.96
N ALA A 386 -20.38 -18.08 4.31
CA ALA A 386 -19.37 -17.27 4.97
C ALA A 386 -19.98 -15.97 5.50
N ASP A 387 -19.91 -15.83 6.81
CA ASP A 387 -20.46 -14.70 7.57
C ASP A 387 -19.67 -14.57 8.87
N ILE A 388 -19.00 -13.42 9.03
CA ILE A 388 -18.16 -13.11 10.20
C ILE A 388 -18.91 -12.27 11.24
N GLY A 389 -20.22 -12.09 11.05
CA GLY A 389 -21.09 -11.32 11.92
C GLY A 389 -21.48 -9.97 11.32
N ALA A 390 -22.67 -9.49 11.71
CA ALA A 390 -23.21 -8.21 11.29
C ALA A 390 -22.89 -7.11 12.30
N ASP A 391 -22.56 -5.91 11.82
CA ASP A 391 -22.58 -4.67 12.62
C ASP A 391 -24.02 -4.27 13.07
N TRP A 392 -25.02 -5.09 12.73
CA TRP A 392 -26.43 -4.83 12.95
C TRP A 392 -26.84 -4.79 14.42
N ASP A 393 -26.26 -5.64 15.26
CA ASP A 393 -26.58 -5.66 16.70
C ASP A 393 -26.18 -4.35 17.38
N ILE A 394 -25.01 -3.80 16.98
CA ILE A 394 -24.54 -2.48 17.41
C ILE A 394 -25.48 -1.41 16.86
N PHE A 395 -25.82 -1.44 15.57
CA PHE A 395 -26.71 -0.48 14.93
C PHE A 395 -28.10 -0.41 15.60
N HIS A 396 -28.72 -1.56 15.88
CA HIS A 396 -30.05 -1.63 16.52
C HIS A 396 -30.04 -1.26 17.99
N GLY A 397 -28.97 -1.58 18.73
CA GLY A 397 -28.81 -1.21 20.14
C GLY A 397 -28.90 0.31 20.38
N TYR A 398 -28.56 1.13 19.38
CA TYR A 398 -28.71 2.60 19.44
C TYR A 398 -30.14 3.10 19.19
N GLN A 399 -31.01 2.31 18.53
CA GLN A 399 -32.34 2.76 18.11
C GLN A 399 -33.49 2.31 19.03
N ALA A 400 -33.29 1.26 19.84
CA ALA A 400 -34.38 0.61 20.58
C ALA A 400 -34.32 0.82 22.10
N ASN A 401 -35.50 0.98 22.73
CA ASN A 401 -35.68 0.73 24.17
C ASN A 401 -35.26 -0.73 24.47
N THR A 402 -34.57 -0.97 25.60
CA THR A 402 -34.04 -2.29 26.03
C THR A 402 -35.02 -3.44 25.88
N THR A 403 -36.33 -3.21 26.08
CA THR A 403 -37.36 -4.26 25.93
C THR A 403 -37.64 -4.63 24.46
N ALA A 404 -37.61 -3.66 23.55
CA ALA A 404 -37.78 -3.92 22.11
C ALA A 404 -36.53 -4.58 21.52
N TRP A 405 -35.34 -4.17 21.96
CA TRP A 405 -34.08 -4.81 21.60
C TRP A 405 -34.02 -6.28 22.06
N LEU A 406 -34.46 -6.60 23.28
CA LEU A 406 -34.52 -7.98 23.79
C LEU A 406 -35.49 -8.89 23.01
N LYS A 407 -36.58 -8.33 22.44
CA LYS A 407 -37.48 -9.10 21.57
C LYS A 407 -36.85 -9.34 20.19
N ALA A 408 -36.20 -8.31 19.65
CA ALA A 408 -35.57 -8.35 18.34
C ALA A 408 -34.29 -9.20 18.29
N SER A 409 -33.52 -9.28 19.39
CA SER A 409 -32.26 -10.02 19.49
C SER A 409 -32.38 -11.52 19.17
N THR A 410 -33.52 -12.12 19.47
CA THR A 410 -33.81 -13.53 19.10
C THR A 410 -33.92 -13.74 17.61
N ILE A 411 -34.41 -12.74 16.86
CA ILE A 411 -34.49 -12.76 15.41
C ILE A 411 -33.13 -12.42 14.81
N HIS A 412 -32.38 -11.46 15.36
CA HIS A 412 -31.08 -11.04 14.83
C HIS A 412 -29.99 -12.12 14.96
N SER A 413 -29.97 -12.84 16.09
CA SER A 413 -28.93 -13.84 16.41
C SER A 413 -29.03 -15.15 15.60
N ILE A 414 -30.06 -15.29 14.74
CA ILE A 414 -30.20 -16.48 13.90
C ILE A 414 -29.06 -16.50 12.87
N PRO A 415 -28.28 -17.59 12.78
CA PRO A 415 -27.25 -17.75 11.77
C PRO A 415 -27.80 -17.57 10.35
N SER A 416 -27.09 -16.81 9.52
CA SER A 416 -27.46 -16.51 8.14
C SER A 416 -27.71 -17.77 7.32
N ALA A 417 -26.90 -18.81 7.53
CA ALA A 417 -27.06 -20.11 6.89
C ALA A 417 -28.38 -20.81 7.26
N ALA A 418 -28.75 -20.78 8.54
CA ALA A 418 -29.99 -21.39 9.01
C ALA A 418 -31.22 -20.66 8.43
N ARG A 419 -31.22 -19.32 8.43
CA ARG A 419 -32.31 -18.54 7.85
C ARG A 419 -32.48 -18.82 6.36
N LEU A 420 -31.39 -18.90 5.61
CA LEU A 420 -31.41 -19.23 4.19
C LEU A 420 -32.07 -20.58 3.93
N CYS A 421 -31.60 -21.63 4.61
CA CYS A 421 -32.15 -22.97 4.42
C CYS A 421 -33.61 -23.08 4.85
N THR A 422 -34.02 -22.43 5.95
CA THR A 422 -35.43 -22.41 6.37
C THR A 422 -36.31 -21.66 5.36
N THR A 423 -35.87 -20.49 4.89
CA THR A 423 -36.67 -19.64 3.97
C THR A 423 -36.84 -20.28 2.59
N LEU A 424 -35.77 -20.90 2.08
CA LEU A 424 -35.77 -21.62 0.80
C LEU A 424 -36.21 -23.10 0.92
N GLN A 425 -36.47 -23.57 2.15
CA GLN A 425 -36.90 -24.94 2.46
C GLN A 425 -35.92 -26.02 1.97
N LEU A 426 -34.61 -25.77 2.13
CA LEU A 426 -33.55 -26.72 1.81
C LEU A 426 -33.33 -27.68 2.97
N THR A 427 -33.03 -28.95 2.68
CA THR A 427 -32.91 -30.01 3.69
C THR A 427 -31.54 -30.68 3.73
N GLY A 428 -30.56 -30.17 2.97
CA GLY A 428 -29.19 -30.71 2.98
C GLY A 428 -28.34 -30.18 4.16
N PRO A 429 -27.09 -30.65 4.29
CA PRO A 429 -26.16 -30.19 5.31
C PRO A 429 -25.91 -28.68 5.21
N VAL A 430 -25.91 -27.98 6.34
CA VAL A 430 -25.71 -26.53 6.40
C VAL A 430 -24.54 -26.17 7.32
N THR A 431 -23.67 -25.27 6.88
CA THR A 431 -22.57 -24.72 7.69
C THR A 431 -22.50 -23.20 7.59
N GLN A 432 -22.14 -22.54 8.69
CA GLN A 432 -21.72 -21.14 8.70
C GLN A 432 -20.22 -21.08 9.01
N VAL A 433 -19.47 -20.28 8.25
CA VAL A 433 -18.01 -20.27 8.26
C VAL A 433 -17.50 -18.88 8.62
N ASP A 434 -16.62 -18.83 9.62
CA ASP A 434 -15.79 -17.67 9.93
C ASP A 434 -14.33 -18.13 10.04
N THR A 435 -13.55 -17.76 9.02
CA THR A 435 -12.09 -17.81 9.01
C THR A 435 -11.55 -16.45 8.58
N ALA A 436 -12.22 -15.37 9.00
CA ALA A 436 -11.97 -14.00 8.59
C ALA A 436 -11.98 -13.83 7.05
N CYS A 437 -10.92 -13.26 6.48
CA CYS A 437 -10.84 -12.90 5.06
C CYS A 437 -10.91 -14.11 4.09
N SER A 438 -10.63 -15.33 4.57
CA SER A 438 -10.68 -16.55 3.75
C SER A 438 -12.04 -17.25 3.79
N SER A 439 -13.00 -16.77 4.58
CA SER A 439 -14.25 -17.47 4.91
C SER A 439 -15.02 -17.97 3.67
N SER A 440 -15.25 -17.13 2.68
CA SER A 440 -16.01 -17.52 1.47
C SER A 440 -15.29 -18.55 0.61
N LEU A 441 -13.95 -18.51 0.53
CA LEU A 441 -13.22 -19.52 -0.21
C LEU A 441 -13.14 -20.84 0.57
N VAL A 442 -13.00 -20.78 1.90
CA VAL A 442 -13.14 -21.95 2.78
C VAL A 442 -14.52 -22.58 2.64
N SER A 443 -15.58 -21.77 2.62
CA SER A 443 -16.95 -22.20 2.39
C SER A 443 -17.11 -22.94 1.05
N ALA A 444 -16.56 -22.38 -0.03
CA ALA A 444 -16.60 -23.00 -1.35
C ALA A 444 -15.81 -24.32 -1.38
N ASN A 445 -14.66 -24.35 -0.72
CA ASN A 445 -13.81 -25.54 -0.58
C ASN A 445 -14.47 -26.65 0.25
N ILE A 446 -15.24 -26.30 1.28
CA ILE A 446 -16.06 -27.25 2.06
C ILE A 446 -17.11 -27.91 1.16
N ILE A 447 -17.85 -27.11 0.36
CA ILE A 447 -18.87 -27.65 -0.55
C ILE A 447 -18.24 -28.49 -1.65
N HIS A 448 -17.17 -28.01 -2.28
CA HIS A 448 -16.44 -28.77 -3.30
C HIS A 448 -15.94 -30.12 -2.74
N SER A 449 -15.34 -30.12 -1.54
CA SER A 449 -14.88 -31.33 -0.88
C SER A 449 -16.02 -32.29 -0.53
N LEU A 450 -17.14 -31.77 0.00
CA LEU A 450 -18.32 -32.55 0.35
C LEU A 450 -18.89 -33.25 -0.88
N LEU A 451 -19.11 -32.50 -1.96
CA LEU A 451 -19.65 -33.01 -3.22
C LEU A 451 -18.71 -34.03 -3.85
N ARG A 452 -17.41 -33.73 -3.95
CA ARG A 452 -16.42 -34.61 -4.59
C ARG A 452 -16.25 -35.95 -3.86
N GLN A 453 -16.34 -35.98 -2.53
CA GLN A 453 -16.22 -37.23 -1.77
C GLN A 453 -17.44 -38.14 -1.95
N HIS A 454 -18.57 -37.61 -2.44
CA HIS A 454 -19.79 -38.35 -2.76
C HIS A 454 -20.31 -39.30 -1.67
N ARG A 455 -19.99 -39.01 -0.40
CA ARG A 455 -20.29 -39.88 0.76
C ARG A 455 -21.79 -40.01 1.02
N ILE A 456 -22.58 -39.01 0.64
CA ILE A 456 -24.04 -38.99 0.77
C ILE A 456 -24.60 -38.90 -0.65
N LYS A 457 -25.05 -40.03 -1.20
CA LYS A 457 -25.47 -40.13 -2.62
C LYS A 457 -26.63 -39.21 -2.95
N GLU A 458 -27.46 -38.83 -1.97
CA GLU A 458 -28.56 -37.90 -2.17
C GLU A 458 -28.13 -36.43 -2.33
N ILE A 459 -26.91 -36.06 -1.89
CA ILE A 459 -26.40 -34.68 -1.95
C ILE A 459 -25.55 -34.49 -3.22
N THR A 460 -26.20 -34.02 -4.28
CA THR A 460 -25.57 -33.73 -5.58
C THR A 460 -25.43 -32.24 -5.87
N TRP A 461 -26.05 -31.38 -5.06
CA TRP A 461 -26.01 -29.93 -5.22
C TRP A 461 -25.46 -29.27 -3.96
N GLY A 462 -24.70 -28.20 -4.15
CA GLY A 462 -24.10 -27.44 -3.07
C GLY A 462 -24.08 -25.95 -3.37
N LEU A 463 -24.51 -25.13 -2.42
CA LEU A 463 -24.45 -23.69 -2.45
C LEU A 463 -23.30 -23.21 -1.57
N SER A 464 -22.41 -22.39 -2.12
CA SER A 464 -21.46 -21.60 -1.33
C SER A 464 -21.70 -20.12 -1.57
N MET A 465 -21.84 -19.36 -0.49
CA MET A 465 -22.02 -17.90 -0.54
C MET A 465 -21.20 -17.23 0.55
N GLY A 466 -20.74 -16.02 0.28
CA GLY A 466 -20.25 -15.08 1.29
C GLY A 466 -21.13 -13.85 1.32
N THR A 467 -21.28 -13.26 2.50
CA THR A 467 -21.95 -11.97 2.66
C THR A 467 -21.20 -11.05 3.61
N GLN A 468 -21.09 -9.78 3.22
CA GLN A 468 -20.46 -8.72 3.98
C GLN A 468 -21.25 -7.43 3.82
N ASN A 469 -21.51 -6.72 4.91
CA ASN A 469 -22.07 -5.37 4.88
C ASN A 469 -21.38 -4.46 5.89
N ILE A 470 -21.52 -3.15 5.66
CA ILE A 470 -20.92 -2.15 6.51
C ILE A 470 -22.00 -1.16 6.95
N LEU A 471 -22.33 -1.21 8.25
CA LEU A 471 -23.46 -0.46 8.81
C LEU A 471 -23.07 0.58 9.86
N THR A 472 -21.88 0.47 10.47
CA THR A 472 -21.46 1.37 11.55
C THR A 472 -20.01 1.84 11.36
N PRO A 473 -19.64 3.01 11.94
CA PRO A 473 -18.27 3.53 11.90
C PRO A 473 -17.28 2.77 12.80
N TRP A 474 -17.75 1.94 13.74
CA TRP A 474 -16.90 1.40 14.81
C TRP A 474 -15.81 0.46 14.32
N SER A 475 -16.16 -0.38 13.35
CA SER A 475 -15.21 -1.29 12.70
C SER A 475 -14.13 -0.51 11.93
N PHE A 476 -14.45 0.64 11.33
CA PHE A 476 -13.44 1.54 10.73
C PHE A 476 -12.49 2.13 11.77
N ILE A 477 -13.01 2.59 12.90
CA ILE A 477 -12.20 3.15 13.99
C ILE A 477 -11.26 2.08 14.55
N GLY A 478 -11.78 0.88 14.83
CA GLY A 478 -10.98 -0.23 15.36
C GLY A 478 -9.86 -0.66 14.41
N LEU A 479 -10.19 -0.84 13.12
CA LEU A 479 -9.21 -1.25 12.10
C LEU A 479 -8.19 -0.15 11.78
N SER A 480 -8.59 1.13 11.85
CA SER A 480 -7.64 2.25 11.82
C SER A 480 -6.72 2.22 13.04
N GLY A 481 -7.25 2.01 14.25
CA GLY A 481 -6.43 1.88 15.46
C GLY A 481 -5.42 0.71 15.41
N ALA A 482 -5.77 -0.36 14.70
CA ALA A 482 -4.89 -1.50 14.44
C ALA A 482 -3.88 -1.28 13.29
N GLY A 483 -3.95 -0.14 12.59
CA GLY A 483 -3.09 0.15 11.44
C GLY A 483 -3.36 -0.72 10.20
N MET A 484 -4.55 -1.33 10.11
CA MET A 484 -4.89 -2.26 9.01
C MET A 484 -5.42 -1.57 7.77
N LEU A 485 -6.03 -0.39 7.93
CA LEU A 485 -6.60 0.38 6.83
C LEU A 485 -5.54 1.28 6.16
N GLY A 486 -5.68 1.48 4.86
CA GLY A 486 -4.88 2.45 4.09
C GLY A 486 -5.48 3.85 4.12
N ARG A 487 -4.64 4.88 4.29
CA ARG A 487 -5.07 6.30 4.31
C ARG A 487 -5.63 6.79 2.98
N SER A 488 -5.16 6.20 1.87
CA SER A 488 -5.63 6.54 0.54
C SER A 488 -7.11 6.21 0.35
N GLY A 489 -7.67 5.32 1.18
CA GLY A 489 -9.02 4.85 1.02
C GLY A 489 -9.19 3.91 -0.19
N ARG A 490 -8.12 3.28 -0.67
CA ARG A 490 -8.14 2.23 -1.70
C ARG A 490 -7.26 1.06 -1.28
N CYS A 491 -7.48 -0.12 -1.87
CA CYS A 491 -6.51 -1.22 -1.83
C CYS A 491 -5.46 -0.98 -2.92
N LEU A 492 -4.31 -0.40 -2.57
CA LEU A 492 -3.23 -0.11 -3.51
C LEU A 492 -2.39 -1.37 -3.79
N THR A 493 -3.06 -2.44 -4.21
CA THR A 493 -2.49 -3.77 -4.36
C THR A 493 -1.29 -3.77 -5.32
N PHE A 494 -0.16 -4.29 -4.84
CA PHE A 494 1.15 -4.38 -5.50
C PHE A 494 1.87 -3.06 -5.77
N ASP A 495 1.25 -1.91 -5.50
CA ASP A 495 1.87 -0.61 -5.72
C ASP A 495 2.89 -0.27 -4.62
N GLN A 496 3.92 0.49 -4.95
CA GLN A 496 4.93 1.01 -4.01
C GLN A 496 4.32 1.77 -2.83
N SER A 497 3.16 2.39 -3.02
CA SER A 497 2.43 3.13 -1.99
C SER A 497 1.41 2.31 -1.20
N ALA A 498 1.42 0.97 -1.35
CA ALA A 498 0.66 0.02 -0.53
C ALA A 498 0.83 0.28 0.97
N ASN A 499 -0.24 0.66 1.66
CA ASN A 499 -0.18 1.12 3.05
C ASN A 499 -1.31 0.57 3.94
N GLY A 500 -1.94 -0.52 3.52
CA GLY A 500 -3.13 -1.08 4.18
C GLY A 500 -4.23 -1.37 3.16
N TYR A 501 -5.18 -2.20 3.54
CA TYR A 501 -6.35 -2.45 2.68
C TYR A 501 -7.42 -1.38 2.91
N ASN A 502 -8.44 -1.36 2.07
CA ASN A 502 -9.66 -0.65 2.40
C ASN A 502 -10.90 -1.53 2.21
N ARG A 503 -11.95 -1.25 2.98
CA ARG A 503 -13.10 -2.12 3.15
C ARG A 503 -14.07 -2.03 1.99
N GLY A 504 -14.76 -3.13 1.72
CA GLY A 504 -15.94 -3.16 0.85
C GLY A 504 -17.05 -4.05 1.40
N GLU A 505 -18.25 -3.93 0.83
CA GLU A 505 -19.41 -4.78 1.10
C GLU A 505 -19.91 -5.48 -0.16
N GLY A 506 -20.65 -6.57 0.03
CA GLY A 506 -21.19 -7.35 -1.07
C GLY A 506 -21.63 -8.74 -0.64
N CYS A 507 -22.33 -9.42 -1.54
CA CYS A 507 -22.70 -10.83 -1.39
C CYS A 507 -22.39 -11.57 -2.69
N GLY A 508 -21.97 -12.83 -2.61
CA GLY A 508 -21.82 -13.65 -3.80
C GLY A 508 -21.20 -15.01 -3.54
N GLY A 509 -21.16 -15.83 -4.58
CA GLY A 509 -20.65 -17.19 -4.52
C GLY A 509 -21.11 -18.04 -5.71
N LEU A 510 -21.10 -19.37 -5.52
CA LEU A 510 -21.29 -20.36 -6.57
C LEU A 510 -22.35 -21.39 -6.18
N LEU A 511 -23.14 -21.80 -7.17
CA LEU A 511 -23.95 -23.01 -7.10
C LEU A 511 -23.21 -24.14 -7.84
N LEU A 512 -22.90 -25.18 -7.09
CA LEU A 512 -22.12 -26.32 -7.53
C LEU A 512 -23.01 -27.55 -7.67
N LYS A 513 -22.71 -28.39 -8.66
CA LYS A 513 -23.35 -29.68 -8.86
C LYS A 513 -22.31 -30.75 -9.08
N PHE A 514 -22.42 -31.87 -8.37
CA PHE A 514 -21.71 -33.07 -8.74
C PHE A 514 -22.50 -33.86 -9.77
N GLY A 515 -21.86 -34.30 -10.86
CA GLY A 515 -22.45 -35.30 -11.74
C GLY A 515 -21.63 -35.60 -12.99
N GLU A 516 -22.04 -36.65 -13.68
CA GLU A 516 -21.56 -37.03 -15.02
C GLU A 516 -22.64 -36.84 -16.10
N ASP A 517 -23.78 -36.22 -15.76
CA ASP A 517 -24.86 -36.01 -16.72
C ASP A 517 -24.34 -35.14 -17.89
N PRO A 518 -24.44 -35.63 -19.15
CA PRO A 518 -24.01 -34.86 -20.31
C PRO A 518 -24.69 -33.49 -20.44
N ASN A 519 -25.92 -33.33 -19.94
CA ASN A 519 -26.59 -32.03 -19.92
C ASN A 519 -25.93 -31.08 -18.94
N ASP A 520 -25.52 -31.55 -17.75
CA ASP A 520 -24.79 -30.70 -16.79
C ASP A 520 -23.44 -30.28 -17.35
N ILE A 521 -22.74 -31.20 -18.02
CA ILE A 521 -21.46 -30.92 -18.68
C ILE A 521 -21.63 -29.86 -19.78
N ARG A 522 -22.74 -29.89 -20.51
CA ARG A 522 -23.06 -28.89 -21.55
C ARG A 522 -23.47 -27.54 -20.94
N ASP A 523 -24.21 -27.56 -19.83
CA ASP A 523 -24.86 -26.38 -19.27
C ASP A 523 -24.00 -25.69 -18.18
N ARG A 524 -22.88 -26.28 -17.76
CA ARG A 524 -21.95 -25.70 -16.78
C ARG A 524 -21.23 -24.46 -17.32
N LEU A 525 -20.86 -23.56 -16.40
CA LEU A 525 -19.99 -22.41 -16.68
C LEU A 525 -18.51 -22.77 -16.56
N ALA A 526 -18.16 -23.61 -15.59
CA ALA A 526 -16.79 -24.01 -15.31
C ALA A 526 -16.77 -25.34 -14.52
N VAL A 527 -15.58 -25.89 -14.33
CA VAL A 527 -15.30 -26.99 -13.41
C VAL A 527 -14.51 -26.43 -12.23
N PHE A 528 -14.93 -26.74 -11.01
CA PHE A 528 -14.13 -26.48 -9.82
C PHE A 528 -13.19 -27.68 -9.62
N VAL A 529 -11.90 -27.46 -9.84
CA VAL A 529 -10.91 -28.54 -10.08
C VAL A 529 -10.24 -28.99 -8.79
N SER A 530 -10.03 -28.08 -7.84
CA SER A 530 -9.33 -28.33 -6.59
C SER A 530 -9.78 -27.42 -5.46
N SER A 531 -9.55 -27.89 -4.25
CA SER A 531 -9.76 -27.12 -3.02
C SER A 531 -8.70 -27.47 -1.99
N PHE A 532 -8.00 -26.48 -1.45
CA PHE A 532 -7.03 -26.69 -0.38
C PHE A 532 -7.13 -25.62 0.71
N ILE A 533 -6.97 -26.02 1.97
CA ILE A 533 -7.03 -25.16 3.15
C ILE A 533 -5.90 -25.58 4.10
N ASN A 534 -5.16 -24.63 4.66
CA ASN A 534 -4.21 -24.89 5.74
C ASN A 534 -4.17 -23.71 6.74
N GLN A 535 -3.21 -23.73 7.67
CA GLN A 535 -3.03 -22.69 8.67
C GLN A 535 -1.55 -22.36 8.85
N ASP A 536 -1.25 -21.08 9.14
CA ASP A 536 0.10 -20.53 9.27
C ASP A 536 0.94 -21.08 10.43
N GLY A 537 0.31 -21.75 11.39
CA GLY A 537 0.89 -22.22 12.64
C GLY A 537 1.43 -21.07 13.50
N ARG A 538 2.63 -21.28 14.06
CA ARG A 538 3.37 -20.24 14.78
C ARG A 538 4.13 -19.36 13.78
N SER A 539 3.50 -18.28 13.33
CA SER A 539 4.13 -17.21 12.55
C SER A 539 4.76 -16.14 13.47
N ALA A 540 5.28 -15.06 12.89
CA ALA A 540 5.92 -13.97 13.63
C ALA A 540 4.97 -13.24 14.60
N SER A 541 3.67 -13.21 14.28
CA SER A 541 2.58 -12.76 15.16
C SER A 541 1.27 -13.33 14.64
N LEU A 542 0.21 -13.38 15.45
CA LEU A 542 -1.09 -13.95 15.06
C LEU A 542 -1.63 -13.37 13.74
N THR A 543 -1.33 -12.10 13.45
CA THR A 543 -1.82 -11.38 12.27
C THR A 543 -0.80 -11.26 11.14
N ALA A 544 0.42 -11.79 11.32
CA ALA A 544 1.46 -11.73 10.29
C ALA A 544 1.34 -12.94 9.34
N PRO A 545 1.33 -12.72 8.01
CA PRO A 545 1.23 -13.80 7.04
C PRO A 545 2.48 -14.68 7.03
N ASN A 546 2.33 -15.96 6.66
CA ASN A 546 3.43 -16.92 6.57
C ASN A 546 3.67 -17.43 5.13
N GLY A 547 4.75 -16.98 4.50
CA GLY A 547 5.10 -17.37 3.13
C GLY A 547 5.20 -18.88 2.90
N PRO A 548 5.92 -19.67 3.73
CA PRO A 548 5.97 -21.13 3.59
C PRO A 548 4.60 -21.81 3.64
N SER A 549 3.69 -21.32 4.50
CA SER A 549 2.33 -21.85 4.60
C SER A 549 1.48 -21.50 3.38
N GLN A 550 1.64 -20.30 2.81
CA GLN A 550 1.02 -19.92 1.54
C GLN A 550 1.55 -20.77 0.38
N GLN A 551 2.86 -21.02 0.30
CA GLN A 551 3.44 -21.94 -0.69
C GLN A 551 2.89 -23.37 -0.55
N ALA A 552 2.77 -23.87 0.68
CA ALA A 552 2.19 -25.18 0.95
C ALA A 552 0.70 -25.23 0.55
N CYS A 553 -0.03 -24.13 0.76
CA CYS A 553 -1.43 -24.00 0.33
C CYS A 553 -1.54 -24.07 -1.21
N VAL A 554 -0.68 -23.32 -1.91
CA VAL A 554 -0.61 -23.30 -3.38
C VAL A 554 -0.27 -24.69 -3.93
N ARG A 555 0.85 -25.28 -3.49
CA ARG A 555 1.28 -26.61 -3.92
C ARG A 555 0.26 -27.70 -3.58
N GLY A 556 -0.41 -27.57 -2.43
CA GLY A 556 -1.49 -28.47 -2.01
C GLY A 556 -2.67 -28.47 -2.98
N SER A 557 -3.10 -27.29 -3.43
CA SER A 557 -4.17 -27.13 -4.41
C SER A 557 -3.77 -27.64 -5.80
N LEU A 558 -2.55 -27.33 -6.27
CA LEU A 558 -2.04 -27.83 -7.56
C LEU A 558 -1.96 -29.36 -7.59
N ARG A 559 -1.49 -29.97 -6.49
CA ARG A 559 -1.47 -31.43 -6.33
C ARG A 559 -2.88 -32.04 -6.33
N ASP A 560 -3.83 -31.38 -5.66
CA ASP A 560 -5.24 -31.79 -5.67
C ASP A 560 -5.88 -31.62 -7.06
N ALA A 561 -5.48 -30.57 -7.78
CA ALA A 561 -5.87 -30.29 -9.15
C ALA A 561 -5.28 -31.29 -10.15
N ARG A 562 -4.11 -31.89 -9.84
CA ARG A 562 -3.25 -32.63 -10.77
C ARG A 562 -2.86 -31.77 -11.98
N VAL A 563 -2.56 -30.50 -11.71
CA VAL A 563 -2.08 -29.53 -12.72
C VAL A 563 -0.69 -29.05 -12.30
N VAL A 564 0.18 -28.79 -13.27
CA VAL A 564 1.49 -28.21 -12.99
C VAL A 564 1.38 -26.68 -12.93
N PRO A 565 2.29 -25.97 -12.23
CA PRO A 565 2.27 -24.52 -12.17
C PRO A 565 2.18 -23.85 -13.54
N GLU A 566 2.78 -24.42 -14.58
CA GLU A 566 2.83 -23.93 -15.96
C GLU A 566 1.45 -23.91 -16.65
N ASP A 567 0.53 -24.79 -16.24
CA ASP A 567 -0.80 -24.92 -16.85
C ASP A 567 -1.73 -23.75 -16.50
N LEU A 568 -1.47 -23.06 -15.39
CA LEU A 568 -2.30 -21.96 -14.93
C LEU A 568 -2.10 -20.73 -15.81
N ASN A 569 -3.18 -20.16 -16.33
CA ASN A 569 -3.13 -19.02 -17.24
C ASN A 569 -3.10 -17.68 -16.51
N PHE A 570 -3.58 -17.60 -15.27
CA PHE A 570 -3.52 -16.43 -14.40
C PHE A 570 -3.77 -16.83 -12.95
N THR A 571 -3.44 -15.93 -12.02
CA THR A 571 -3.76 -16.09 -10.59
C THR A 571 -4.42 -14.84 -10.03
N GLU A 572 -5.51 -15.05 -9.29
CA GLU A 572 -6.23 -14.05 -8.51
C GLU A 572 -5.74 -14.14 -7.06
N ASN A 573 -4.89 -13.20 -6.69
CA ASN A 573 -4.21 -13.19 -5.40
C ASN A 573 -5.07 -12.56 -4.30
N HIS A 574 -4.72 -12.87 -3.05
CA HIS A 574 -5.30 -12.23 -1.89
C HIS A 574 -5.06 -10.71 -1.93
N GLY A 575 -3.86 -10.24 -2.24
CA GLY A 575 -3.57 -8.90 -2.76
C GLY A 575 -4.23 -7.76 -2.00
N THR A 576 -3.89 -7.59 -0.72
CA THR A 576 -4.56 -6.61 0.15
C THR A 576 -4.07 -5.19 -0.02
N GLY A 577 -2.94 -4.94 -0.70
CA GLY A 577 -2.34 -3.60 -0.73
C GLY A 577 -1.63 -3.25 0.57
N THR A 578 -1.13 -4.27 1.28
CA THR A 578 -0.34 -4.09 2.50
C THR A 578 1.14 -4.13 2.18
N ALA A 579 1.92 -3.23 2.78
CA ALA A 579 3.36 -3.12 2.55
C ALA A 579 4.12 -4.45 2.80
N LEU A 580 3.66 -5.24 3.77
CA LEU A 580 4.26 -6.53 4.13
C LEU A 580 3.62 -7.72 3.42
N GLY A 581 2.29 -7.73 3.28
CA GLY A 581 1.56 -8.90 2.78
C GLY A 581 1.75 -9.12 1.28
N ASP A 582 1.77 -8.05 0.48
CA ASP A 582 1.90 -8.16 -0.97
C ASP A 582 3.26 -8.79 -1.37
N PRO A 583 4.43 -8.37 -0.83
CA PRO A 583 5.71 -9.05 -1.07
C PRO A 583 5.73 -10.53 -0.66
N ILE A 584 5.14 -10.86 0.50
CA ILE A 584 5.12 -12.26 1.00
C ILE A 584 4.28 -13.15 0.10
N GLU A 585 3.11 -12.67 -0.34
CA GLU A 585 2.26 -13.43 -1.25
C GLU A 585 2.92 -13.61 -2.60
N VAL A 586 3.46 -12.54 -3.20
CA VAL A 586 4.14 -12.64 -4.49
C VAL A 586 5.37 -13.55 -4.40
N GLY A 587 6.17 -13.46 -3.34
CA GLY A 587 7.29 -14.37 -3.11
C GLY A 587 6.85 -15.84 -3.01
N SER A 588 5.69 -16.09 -2.40
CA SER A 588 5.10 -17.43 -2.31
C SER A 588 4.64 -17.95 -3.68
N ILE A 589 4.07 -17.09 -4.51
CA ILE A 589 3.72 -17.42 -5.90
C ILE A 589 4.99 -17.66 -6.72
N ARG A 590 5.99 -16.79 -6.65
CA ARG A 590 7.28 -16.98 -7.34
C ARG A 590 7.91 -18.33 -7.00
N ALA A 591 7.91 -18.72 -5.73
CA ALA A 591 8.44 -20.02 -5.28
C ALA A 591 7.66 -21.24 -5.82
N CYS A 592 6.45 -21.04 -6.35
CA CYS A 592 5.63 -22.10 -6.96
C CYS A 592 5.62 -22.02 -8.50
N PHE A 593 5.84 -20.85 -9.10
CA PHE A 593 5.58 -20.57 -10.52
C PHE A 593 6.82 -20.06 -11.29
N ASN A 594 8.05 -20.27 -10.80
CA ASN A 594 9.27 -19.67 -11.37
C ASN A 594 9.71 -20.24 -12.74
N LYS A 595 9.28 -21.44 -13.11
CA LYS A 595 9.67 -22.09 -14.38
C LYS A 595 8.52 -21.99 -15.36
N ARG A 596 8.43 -20.93 -16.17
CA ARG A 596 7.34 -20.76 -17.14
C ARG A 596 7.84 -20.17 -18.46
N ALA A 597 7.21 -20.58 -19.56
CA ALA A 597 7.49 -20.06 -20.89
C ALA A 597 6.81 -18.70 -21.15
N ALA A 598 5.60 -18.51 -20.60
CA ALA A 598 4.84 -17.27 -20.70
C ALA A 598 4.66 -16.61 -19.32
N PRO A 599 4.71 -15.27 -19.23
CA PRO A 599 4.49 -14.56 -17.98
C PRO A 599 3.12 -14.91 -17.37
N LEU A 600 3.09 -15.20 -16.08
CA LEU A 600 1.86 -15.38 -15.31
C LEU A 600 1.22 -14.01 -14.98
N PRO A 601 0.00 -13.70 -15.45
CA PRO A 601 -0.77 -12.55 -14.98
C PRO A 601 -1.17 -12.71 -13.52
N ILE A 602 -0.78 -11.74 -12.69
CA ILE A 602 -1.12 -11.66 -11.27
C ILE A 602 -2.11 -10.52 -11.06
N THR A 603 -3.30 -10.86 -10.56
CA THR A 603 -4.39 -9.88 -10.41
C THR A 603 -5.02 -9.94 -9.02
N SER A 604 -5.72 -8.88 -8.62
CA SER A 604 -6.59 -8.91 -7.44
C SER A 604 -7.83 -8.04 -7.61
N GLY A 605 -9.01 -8.59 -7.34
CA GLY A 605 -10.29 -7.89 -7.37
C GLY A 605 -10.43 -6.84 -6.26
N LYS A 606 -9.60 -6.90 -5.20
CA LYS A 606 -9.61 -5.92 -4.11
C LYS A 606 -9.24 -4.52 -4.57
N SER A 607 -8.44 -4.39 -5.63
CA SER A 607 -8.14 -3.10 -6.25
C SER A 607 -9.37 -2.43 -6.91
N HIS A 608 -10.45 -3.17 -7.14
CA HIS A 608 -11.68 -2.65 -7.75
C HIS A 608 -12.76 -2.41 -6.70
N VAL A 609 -13.06 -3.44 -5.90
CA VAL A 609 -14.23 -3.45 -5.02
C VAL A 609 -13.85 -3.43 -3.55
N GLY A 610 -12.60 -3.19 -3.21
CA GLY A 610 -12.11 -3.26 -1.84
C GLY A 610 -12.06 -4.67 -1.27
N HIS A 611 -11.65 -4.74 -0.01
CA HIS A 611 -11.62 -5.99 0.72
C HIS A 611 -12.99 -6.27 1.34
N LEU A 612 -13.75 -7.17 0.72
CA LEU A 612 -15.08 -7.61 1.20
C LEU A 612 -15.01 -8.63 2.37
N GLU A 613 -13.94 -8.61 3.16
CA GLU A 613 -13.75 -9.46 4.36
C GLU A 613 -14.20 -10.92 4.16
N SER A 614 -15.31 -11.34 4.80
CA SER A 614 -15.90 -12.68 4.69
C SER A 614 -16.18 -13.13 3.25
N THR A 615 -16.47 -12.17 2.36
CA THR A 615 -16.88 -12.35 0.96
C THR A 615 -15.73 -12.11 -0.02
N ALA A 616 -14.52 -11.81 0.46
CA ALA A 616 -13.37 -11.54 -0.39
C ALA A 616 -12.98 -12.74 -1.29
N GLY A 617 -13.15 -13.97 -0.80
CA GLY A 617 -12.97 -15.18 -1.60
C GLY A 617 -13.99 -15.29 -2.73
N SER A 618 -15.26 -14.94 -2.49
CA SER A 618 -16.31 -14.91 -3.51
C SER A 618 -16.05 -13.88 -4.61
N VAL A 619 -15.48 -12.72 -4.28
CA VAL A 619 -15.01 -11.75 -5.30
C VAL A 619 -13.99 -12.42 -6.22
N GLY A 620 -13.02 -13.12 -5.64
CA GLY A 620 -12.04 -13.89 -6.39
C GLY A 620 -12.68 -14.98 -7.26
N LEU A 621 -13.63 -15.76 -6.71
CA LEU A 621 -14.31 -16.83 -7.45
C LEU A 621 -15.06 -16.30 -8.67
N VAL A 622 -15.82 -15.21 -8.49
CA VAL A 622 -16.56 -14.57 -9.57
C VAL A 622 -15.63 -13.96 -10.60
N LYS A 623 -14.54 -13.31 -10.17
CA LYS A 623 -13.56 -12.73 -11.07
C LYS A 623 -12.84 -13.80 -11.87
N VAL A 624 -12.35 -14.88 -11.24
CA VAL A 624 -11.77 -16.04 -11.93
C VAL A 624 -12.76 -16.64 -12.92
N LEU A 625 -14.01 -16.86 -12.52
CA LEU A 625 -15.04 -17.38 -13.41
C LEU A 625 -15.26 -16.47 -14.63
N GLY A 626 -15.34 -15.16 -14.43
CA GLY A 626 -15.41 -14.17 -15.52
C GLY A 626 -14.18 -14.23 -16.44
N SER A 627 -12.98 -14.27 -15.86
CA SER A 627 -11.70 -14.37 -16.58
C SER A 627 -11.61 -15.64 -17.43
N LEU A 628 -12.06 -16.78 -16.89
CA LEU A 628 -12.09 -18.06 -17.59
C LEU A 628 -13.04 -18.02 -18.80
N LEU A 629 -14.26 -17.52 -18.60
CA LEU A 629 -15.29 -17.45 -19.64
C LEU A 629 -14.91 -16.54 -20.82
N HIS A 630 -14.01 -15.57 -20.59
CA HIS A 630 -13.51 -14.63 -21.59
C HIS A 630 -12.05 -14.87 -22.02
N ALA A 631 -11.38 -15.87 -21.42
CA ALA A 631 -9.95 -16.14 -21.59
C ALA A 631 -9.06 -14.90 -21.41
N ALA A 632 -9.33 -14.09 -20.39
CA ALA A 632 -8.63 -12.81 -20.18
C ALA A 632 -8.37 -12.51 -18.70
N ALA A 633 -7.27 -11.83 -18.41
CA ALA A 633 -6.91 -11.36 -17.08
C ALA A 633 -7.23 -9.85 -16.95
N PRO A 634 -8.13 -9.44 -16.03
CA PRO A 634 -8.43 -8.05 -15.78
C PRO A 634 -7.25 -7.26 -15.20
N PRO A 635 -7.19 -5.95 -15.47
CA PRO A 635 -6.20 -5.04 -14.92
C PRO A 635 -6.28 -4.89 -13.39
N ASN A 636 -5.24 -4.34 -12.76
CA ASN A 636 -5.24 -3.85 -11.38
C ASN A 636 -5.31 -2.31 -11.39
N VAL A 637 -6.29 -1.71 -10.71
CA VAL A 637 -6.73 -0.30 -10.95
C VAL A 637 -5.79 0.78 -10.37
N HIS A 638 -4.78 0.41 -9.59
CA HIS A 638 -4.00 1.37 -8.79
C HIS A 638 -2.48 1.23 -8.87
N ILE A 639 -1.97 0.38 -9.77
CA ILE A 639 -0.52 0.21 -9.93
C ILE A 639 0.03 1.37 -10.76
N ARG A 640 0.81 2.24 -10.14
CA ARG A 640 1.62 3.28 -10.79
C ARG A 640 3.08 2.84 -10.86
N GLN A 641 3.58 2.30 -9.76
CA GLN A 641 4.93 1.76 -9.64
C GLN A 641 4.84 0.49 -8.80
N LEU A 642 5.42 -0.62 -9.29
CA LEU A 642 5.45 -1.85 -8.51
C LEU A 642 6.24 -1.64 -7.21
N ASN A 643 5.77 -2.26 -6.14
CA ASN A 643 6.45 -2.24 -4.84
C ASN A 643 7.86 -2.84 -4.96
N ALA A 644 8.89 -2.08 -4.59
CA ALA A 644 10.29 -2.45 -4.67
C ALA A 644 10.67 -3.66 -3.80
N HIS A 645 9.83 -4.02 -2.83
CA HIS A 645 10.00 -5.26 -2.05
C HIS A 645 9.46 -6.50 -2.77
N ILE A 646 8.77 -6.33 -3.89
CA ILE A 646 8.40 -7.42 -4.79
C ILE A 646 9.59 -7.71 -5.71
N GLU A 647 10.20 -8.88 -5.53
CA GLU A 647 11.27 -9.36 -6.40
C GLU A 647 10.72 -9.85 -7.75
N GLU A 648 10.55 -8.93 -8.70
CA GLU A 648 10.10 -9.25 -10.07
C GLU A 648 11.21 -9.83 -10.95
N GLU A 649 12.48 -9.55 -10.64
CA GLU A 649 13.61 -9.96 -11.48
C GLU A 649 13.74 -11.50 -11.56
N GLY A 650 13.81 -12.01 -12.78
CA GLY A 650 13.88 -13.45 -13.07
C GLY A 650 12.58 -14.21 -12.77
N PHE A 651 11.49 -13.54 -12.43
CA PHE A 651 10.17 -14.16 -12.28
C PHE A 651 9.32 -13.92 -13.54
N PRO A 652 9.00 -14.94 -14.35
CA PRO A 652 8.12 -14.80 -15.51
C PRO A 652 6.67 -14.55 -15.08
N ALA A 653 6.38 -13.32 -14.65
CA ALA A 653 5.07 -12.84 -14.23
C ALA A 653 4.85 -11.40 -14.70
N CYS A 654 3.59 -10.99 -14.75
CA CYS A 654 3.22 -9.61 -15.02
C CYS A 654 2.05 -9.19 -14.12
N TRP A 655 1.91 -7.89 -13.92
CA TRP A 655 0.80 -7.29 -13.20
C TRP A 655 -0.01 -6.46 -14.19
N PRO A 656 -1.09 -7.03 -14.75
CA PRO A 656 -1.87 -6.33 -15.76
C PRO A 656 -2.35 -4.96 -15.25
N THR A 657 -2.07 -3.92 -16.02
CA THR A 657 -2.65 -2.57 -15.87
C THR A 657 -3.64 -2.27 -16.99
N GLU A 658 -3.77 -3.18 -17.95
CA GLU A 658 -4.79 -3.22 -18.99
C GLU A 658 -5.35 -4.64 -19.11
N LEU A 659 -6.48 -4.80 -19.81
CA LEU A 659 -7.07 -6.12 -20.03
C LEU A 659 -6.14 -6.97 -20.89
N THR A 660 -5.69 -8.12 -20.35
CA THR A 660 -4.69 -8.97 -21.00
C THR A 660 -5.32 -10.28 -21.49
N ASP A 661 -5.11 -10.63 -22.76
CA ASP A 661 -5.50 -11.93 -23.32
C ASP A 661 -4.63 -13.06 -22.75
N THR A 662 -5.26 -14.17 -22.36
CA THR A 662 -4.52 -15.37 -21.94
C THR A 662 -4.02 -16.22 -23.12
N ASN A 663 -4.43 -15.90 -24.35
CA ASN A 663 -4.08 -16.56 -25.61
C ASN A 663 -4.42 -18.07 -25.62
N THR A 664 -5.51 -18.46 -24.98
CA THR A 664 -5.97 -19.85 -24.95
C THR A 664 -7.50 -19.92 -25.02
N GLU A 665 -8.02 -21.00 -25.60
CA GLU A 665 -9.46 -21.30 -25.63
C GLU A 665 -9.90 -22.14 -24.42
N GLU A 666 -8.96 -22.78 -23.73
CA GLU A 666 -9.18 -23.52 -22.49
C GLU A 666 -8.31 -22.92 -21.38
N CYS A 667 -8.92 -22.44 -20.31
CA CYS A 667 -8.22 -21.69 -19.29
C CYS A 667 -8.27 -22.40 -17.93
N PHE A 668 -7.14 -22.38 -17.22
CA PHE A 668 -7.04 -22.63 -15.79
C PHE A 668 -6.77 -21.31 -15.05
N GLY A 669 -7.52 -21.08 -13.98
CA GLY A 669 -7.39 -19.90 -13.13
C GLY A 669 -7.34 -20.32 -11.67
N GLY A 670 -6.32 -19.85 -10.96
CA GLY A 670 -6.19 -20.07 -9.52
C GLY A 670 -6.62 -18.85 -8.71
N LEU A 671 -7.12 -19.06 -7.50
CA LEU A 671 -7.35 -17.97 -6.55
C LEU A 671 -6.87 -18.28 -5.13
N ASN A 672 -6.36 -17.25 -4.46
CA ASN A 672 -5.96 -17.31 -3.05
C ASN A 672 -6.86 -16.45 -2.17
N SER A 673 -7.14 -16.91 -0.96
CA SER A 673 -7.62 -16.03 0.10
C SER A 673 -7.02 -16.42 1.45
N PHE A 674 -6.37 -15.46 2.11
CA PHE A 674 -5.63 -15.65 3.36
C PHE A 674 -6.30 -14.87 4.48
N GLY A 675 -6.78 -15.58 5.50
CA GLY A 675 -7.40 -14.97 6.67
C GLY A 675 -6.35 -14.34 7.57
N PHE A 676 -6.60 -13.16 8.14
CA PHE A 676 -5.64 -12.52 9.04
C PHE A 676 -5.32 -13.38 10.28
N GLY A 677 -6.19 -14.31 10.67
CA GLY A 677 -5.91 -15.32 11.72
C GLY A 677 -5.06 -16.50 11.27
N GLY A 678 -4.49 -16.45 10.05
CA GLY A 678 -3.58 -17.44 9.50
C GLY A 678 -4.23 -18.61 8.76
N THR A 679 -5.55 -18.64 8.59
CA THR A 679 -6.22 -19.68 7.77
C THR A 679 -6.13 -19.33 6.29
N ASN A 680 -5.36 -20.11 5.53
CA ASN A 680 -5.19 -19.93 4.10
C ASN A 680 -6.08 -20.87 3.31
N SER A 681 -6.60 -20.39 2.20
CA SER A 681 -7.42 -21.18 1.29
C SER A 681 -7.03 -20.89 -0.15
N ARG A 682 -7.04 -21.94 -0.97
CA ARG A 682 -6.88 -21.86 -2.42
C ARG A 682 -7.92 -22.73 -3.12
N GLY A 683 -8.38 -22.28 -4.27
CA GLY A 683 -9.12 -23.08 -5.24
C GLY A 683 -8.57 -22.87 -6.64
N ASP A 684 -8.75 -23.84 -7.52
CA ASP A 684 -8.44 -23.70 -8.95
C ASP A 684 -9.65 -24.11 -9.79
N LEU A 685 -9.95 -23.33 -10.83
CA LEU A 685 -11.09 -23.52 -11.72
C LEU A 685 -10.59 -23.68 -13.16
N TRP A 686 -11.40 -24.37 -13.96
CA TRP A 686 -11.17 -24.57 -15.38
C TRP A 686 -12.43 -24.29 -16.19
N ALA A 687 -12.30 -23.64 -17.35
CA ALA A 687 -13.39 -23.54 -18.32
C ALA A 687 -12.87 -23.42 -19.76
N THR A 688 -13.74 -23.78 -20.70
CA THR A 688 -13.58 -23.37 -22.09
C THR A 688 -14.15 -21.97 -22.27
N LYS A 689 -13.46 -21.14 -23.04
CA LYS A 689 -13.90 -19.80 -23.42
C LYS A 689 -15.28 -19.87 -24.10
N VAL A 690 -16.18 -19.01 -23.64
CA VAL A 690 -17.54 -18.89 -24.18
C VAL A 690 -17.70 -17.60 -24.99
N ASN A 691 -16.96 -16.55 -24.62
CA ASN A 691 -17.01 -15.23 -25.24
C ASN A 691 -15.61 -14.82 -25.72
N GLY A 692 -15.49 -14.29 -26.95
CA GLY A 692 -14.25 -13.66 -27.42
C GLY A 692 -14.00 -12.31 -26.74
N LEU A 693 -12.73 -11.96 -26.49
CA LEU A 693 -12.31 -10.62 -26.02
C LEU A 693 -12.94 -9.47 -26.84
N TYR A 694 -13.17 -9.71 -28.14
CA TYR A 694 -13.76 -8.76 -29.09
C TYR A 694 -14.99 -9.29 -29.84
N GLU A 695 -15.41 -10.54 -29.56
CA GLU A 695 -16.49 -11.21 -30.29
C GLU A 695 -17.55 -11.70 -29.30
N GLY A 696 -18.68 -10.99 -29.27
CA GLY A 696 -19.83 -11.36 -28.45
C GLY A 696 -20.89 -10.28 -28.33
N SER A 697 -22.11 -10.69 -27.98
CA SER A 697 -23.23 -9.79 -27.69
C SER A 697 -22.93 -8.81 -26.55
N GLU A 698 -21.97 -9.14 -25.68
CA GLU A 698 -21.46 -8.28 -24.59
C GLU A 698 -20.60 -7.12 -25.12
N HIS A 699 -19.82 -7.29 -26.20
CA HIS A 699 -19.13 -6.19 -26.89
C HIS A 699 -20.12 -5.30 -27.65
N LYS A 700 -21.18 -5.90 -28.23
CA LYS A 700 -22.32 -5.15 -28.76
C LYS A 700 -23.05 -4.40 -27.64
N ARG A 701 -23.17 -4.97 -26.45
CA ARG A 701 -23.70 -4.31 -25.24
C ARG A 701 -22.77 -3.25 -24.66
N LEU A 702 -21.45 -3.37 -24.79
CA LEU A 702 -20.49 -2.31 -24.47
C LEU A 702 -20.68 -1.12 -25.42
N LYS A 703 -20.99 -1.38 -26.71
CA LYS A 703 -21.40 -0.36 -27.71
C LYS A 703 -22.84 0.14 -27.53
N GLU A 704 -23.72 -0.67 -26.96
CA GLU A 704 -25.14 -0.37 -26.67
C GLU A 704 -25.38 0.00 -25.20
N LEU A 705 -24.32 0.18 -24.39
CA LEU A 705 -24.41 0.55 -22.97
C LEU A 705 -25.26 1.81 -22.94
N LYS A 706 -26.45 1.70 -22.38
CA LYS A 706 -27.35 2.85 -22.32
C LYS A 706 -26.62 3.94 -21.54
N PRO A 707 -26.76 5.22 -21.90
CA PRO A 707 -26.15 6.32 -21.16
C PRO A 707 -26.37 6.24 -19.64
N GLN A 708 -27.45 5.59 -19.20
CA GLN A 708 -27.78 5.31 -17.80
C GLN A 708 -26.78 4.41 -17.04
N GLN A 709 -26.06 3.50 -17.72
CA GLN A 709 -25.10 2.58 -17.11
C GLN A 709 -23.69 3.21 -17.00
N VAL A 710 -23.31 4.05 -17.96
CA VAL A 710 -22.11 4.92 -17.86
C VAL A 710 -22.32 6.03 -16.83
N ARG A 711 -23.57 6.46 -16.64
CA ARG A 711 -23.99 7.40 -15.59
C ARG A 711 -23.93 6.82 -14.17
N ALA A 712 -23.33 5.66 -13.91
CA ALA A 712 -23.16 5.11 -12.55
C ALA A 712 -21.71 5.18 -12.03
N LEU A 713 -20.76 5.69 -12.83
CA LEU A 713 -19.37 5.87 -12.42
C LEU A 713 -19.22 7.17 -11.62
N ASP A 714 -18.93 7.05 -10.32
CA ASP A 714 -18.62 8.23 -9.50
C ASP A 714 -17.30 8.87 -9.97
N VAL A 715 -17.35 10.20 -10.10
CA VAL A 715 -16.27 10.99 -10.67
C VAL A 715 -15.21 11.21 -9.60
N ILE A 716 -14.08 10.50 -9.67
CA ILE A 716 -12.86 10.90 -8.95
C ILE A 716 -12.45 12.25 -9.54
N THR A 717 -12.60 13.34 -8.79
CA THR A 717 -12.16 14.66 -9.26
C THR A 717 -10.75 14.96 -8.78
N VAL A 718 -9.85 15.27 -9.71
CA VAL A 718 -8.55 15.89 -9.41
C VAL A 718 -8.52 17.32 -9.90
N THR A 719 -7.58 18.12 -9.41
CA THR A 719 -7.39 19.49 -9.88
C THR A 719 -6.69 19.48 -11.25
N CYS A 720 -7.30 20.10 -12.26
CA CYS A 720 -6.64 20.33 -13.54
C CYS A 720 -5.42 21.26 -13.33
N PRO A 721 -4.20 20.84 -13.68
CA PRO A 721 -3.02 21.63 -13.34
C PRO A 721 -2.83 22.86 -14.25
N ARG A 722 -3.62 23.02 -15.33
CA ARG A 722 -3.69 24.28 -16.10
C ARG A 722 -4.71 25.30 -15.56
N CYS A 723 -5.99 24.93 -15.48
CA CYS A 723 -7.06 25.86 -15.10
C CYS A 723 -7.42 25.87 -13.60
N LEU A 724 -6.81 24.98 -12.81
CA LEU A 724 -7.08 24.74 -11.38
C LEU A 724 -8.52 24.34 -11.03
N GLY A 725 -9.35 24.06 -12.03
CA GLY A 725 -10.70 23.56 -11.82
C GLY A 725 -10.74 22.04 -11.65
N PRO A 726 -11.75 21.52 -10.94
CA PRO A 726 -11.92 20.09 -10.77
C PRO A 726 -12.14 19.41 -12.12
N MET A 727 -11.52 18.26 -12.34
CA MET A 727 -11.68 17.44 -13.53
C MET A 727 -11.81 15.98 -13.12
N CYS A 728 -12.61 15.22 -13.85
CA CYS A 728 -12.62 13.77 -13.74
C CYS A 728 -11.22 13.23 -14.02
N TRP A 729 -10.66 12.51 -13.06
CA TRP A 729 -9.39 11.81 -13.15
C TRP A 729 -9.36 10.86 -14.35
N VAL A 730 -10.46 10.14 -14.57
CA VAL A 730 -10.57 9.09 -15.59
C VAL A 730 -10.71 9.68 -16.99
N SER A 731 -11.56 10.70 -17.18
CA SER A 731 -11.84 11.24 -18.53
C SER A 731 -11.12 12.54 -18.87
N SER A 732 -10.39 13.11 -17.92
CA SER A 732 -9.92 14.49 -17.99
C SER A 732 -11.07 15.48 -18.25
N GLN A 733 -12.33 15.14 -18.00
CA GLN A 733 -13.42 16.08 -18.25
C GLN A 733 -13.49 17.12 -17.14
N ALA A 734 -13.65 18.39 -17.49
CA ALA A 734 -13.94 19.43 -16.52
C ALA A 734 -15.23 19.10 -15.75
N ALA A 735 -15.12 18.96 -14.43
CA ALA A 735 -16.28 18.77 -13.57
C ALA A 735 -17.09 20.08 -13.49
N PRO A 736 -18.43 20.02 -13.40
CA PRO A 736 -19.27 21.20 -13.32
C PRO A 736 -19.03 22.00 -12.03
N ASP A 737 -19.28 23.32 -12.08
CA ASP A 737 -19.08 24.23 -10.95
C ASP A 737 -20.04 23.95 -9.77
N VAL A 738 -21.20 23.37 -10.05
CA VAL A 738 -22.20 22.93 -9.06
C VAL A 738 -22.46 21.44 -9.28
N PRO A 739 -22.18 20.57 -8.29
CA PRO A 739 -22.51 19.16 -8.40
C PRO A 739 -24.03 19.02 -8.52
N ARG A 740 -24.52 18.50 -9.66
CA ARG A 740 -25.93 18.11 -9.78
C ARG A 740 -26.13 16.84 -8.96
N LYS A 741 -27.07 16.85 -8.02
CA LYS A 741 -27.38 15.77 -7.06
C LYS A 741 -27.75 14.39 -7.68
N SER A 742 -27.64 14.17 -8.99
CA SER A 742 -28.13 12.93 -9.60
C SER A 742 -27.59 12.61 -11.01
N THR A 743 -26.39 13.01 -11.40
CA THR A 743 -25.86 12.55 -12.72
C THR A 743 -24.35 12.37 -12.80
N PRO A 744 -23.95 11.12 -13.00
CA PRO A 744 -22.80 10.62 -13.74
C PRO A 744 -22.24 11.48 -14.87
N ILE A 745 -21.11 12.19 -14.74
CA ILE A 745 -20.51 12.96 -15.86
C ILE A 745 -19.17 12.33 -16.27
N CYS A 746 -19.25 11.28 -17.08
CA CYS A 746 -18.19 10.95 -18.04
C CYS A 746 -18.78 10.85 -19.48
N PRO A 747 -19.30 11.94 -20.05
CA PRO A 747 -19.84 11.96 -21.41
C PRO A 747 -18.80 11.99 -22.52
N ALA A 748 -17.48 12.12 -22.27
CA ALA A 748 -16.51 12.19 -23.36
C ALA A 748 -15.13 11.57 -23.11
N VAL A 749 -14.49 11.04 -24.15
CA VAL A 749 -13.11 10.49 -24.17
C VAL A 749 -12.31 11.15 -25.30
N ARG A 750 -11.08 11.60 -25.04
CA ARG A 750 -10.20 12.33 -25.99
C ARG A 750 -9.53 11.41 -27.01
N GLU A 751 -9.23 11.91 -28.21
CA GLU A 751 -8.49 11.20 -29.28
C GLU A 751 -7.05 10.82 -28.92
N ASP A 752 -6.42 11.56 -28.01
CA ASP A 752 -5.02 11.36 -27.63
C ASP A 752 -4.80 10.53 -26.36
N ALA A 753 -5.85 9.90 -25.82
CA ALA A 753 -5.69 8.87 -24.79
C ALA A 753 -4.88 7.69 -25.38
N PRO A 754 -3.75 7.26 -24.76
CA PRO A 754 -3.42 7.33 -23.34
C PRO A 754 -2.32 8.34 -22.96
N ARG A 755 -2.04 9.37 -23.78
CA ARG A 755 -1.05 10.40 -23.40
C ARG A 755 -1.54 11.11 -22.13
N ALA A 756 -0.68 11.15 -21.12
CA ALA A 756 -0.95 11.49 -19.73
C ALA A 756 -2.05 12.56 -19.52
N TYR A 757 -2.85 12.34 -18.47
CA TYR A 757 -3.96 13.15 -17.95
C TYR A 757 -3.54 14.56 -17.49
N GLU A 758 -2.86 15.32 -18.35
CA GLU A 758 -2.18 16.58 -18.03
C GLU A 758 -3.15 17.74 -17.83
N HIS A 759 -4.35 17.73 -18.41
CA HIS A 759 -5.28 18.86 -18.30
C HIS A 759 -6.70 18.52 -18.72
N CYS A 760 -7.66 19.29 -18.21
CA CYS A 760 -9.08 19.00 -18.41
C CYS A 760 -9.61 19.37 -19.79
N SER A 761 -10.84 18.94 -20.10
CA SER A 761 -11.55 19.20 -21.35
C SER A 761 -11.70 20.69 -21.67
N ASN A 762 -11.75 21.58 -20.67
CA ASN A 762 -11.78 23.04 -20.91
C ASN A 762 -10.44 23.58 -21.42
N CYS A 763 -9.35 22.84 -21.20
CA CYS A 763 -8.00 23.19 -21.63
C CYS A 763 -7.56 22.42 -22.88
N TYR A 764 -8.31 21.39 -23.27
CA TYR A 764 -8.01 20.52 -24.39
C TYR A 764 -8.56 21.09 -25.69
N ARG A 765 -7.79 21.00 -26.78
CA ARG A 765 -8.14 21.55 -28.11
C ARG A 765 -8.21 20.48 -29.22
N GLY A 766 -8.07 19.19 -28.89
CA GLY A 766 -8.15 18.09 -29.87
C GLY A 766 -9.56 17.48 -29.99
N GLY A 767 -9.67 16.37 -30.73
CA GLY A 767 -10.93 15.66 -30.97
C GLY A 767 -11.31 14.66 -29.86
N TYR A 768 -12.53 14.13 -29.94
CA TYR A 768 -13.08 13.14 -28.97
C TYR A 768 -13.48 11.84 -29.68
N VAL A 769 -13.10 10.69 -29.10
CA VAL A 769 -13.41 9.33 -29.63
C VAL A 769 -14.79 8.85 -29.19
N TYR A 770 -15.27 9.32 -28.04
CA TYR A 770 -16.59 8.97 -27.49
C TYR A 770 -17.22 10.23 -26.89
N GLY A 771 -18.50 10.48 -27.21
CA GLY A 771 -19.34 11.58 -26.74
C GLY A 771 -18.76 13.01 -26.81
N GLU A 772 -19.37 13.96 -26.11
CA GLU A 772 -19.02 15.40 -26.19
C GLU A 772 -18.96 16.05 -24.78
N PRO A 773 -18.10 17.06 -24.56
CA PRO A 773 -18.04 17.79 -23.30
C PRO A 773 -19.40 18.38 -22.92
N ALA A 774 -19.67 18.44 -21.62
CA ALA A 774 -20.92 19.01 -21.12
C ALA A 774 -21.14 20.45 -21.63
N VAL A 775 -22.34 20.70 -22.16
CA VAL A 775 -22.72 22.01 -22.68
C VAL A 775 -22.88 22.99 -21.52
N SER A 776 -22.05 24.03 -21.49
CA SER A 776 -22.27 25.26 -20.73
C SER A 776 -23.54 25.92 -21.29
N THR A 777 -24.60 26.00 -20.49
CA THR A 777 -25.81 26.72 -20.85
C THR A 777 -25.45 28.17 -21.17
N ALA A 778 -25.73 28.60 -22.40
CA ALA A 778 -25.64 29.99 -22.80
C ALA A 778 -26.52 30.86 -21.87
N PRO A 779 -26.22 32.16 -21.71
CA PRO A 779 -27.15 33.07 -21.04
C PRO A 779 -28.53 33.00 -21.70
N ASP A 780 -29.59 33.19 -20.90
CA ASP A 780 -30.95 33.28 -21.41
C ASP A 780 -31.01 34.36 -22.51
N GLN A 781 -31.76 34.12 -23.60
CA GLN A 781 -31.93 35.14 -24.65
C GLN A 781 -32.43 36.44 -24.02
N GLY A 782 -31.58 37.48 -24.05
CA GLY A 782 -31.90 38.82 -23.51
C GLY A 782 -31.20 39.23 -22.21
N SER A 783 -30.37 38.38 -21.57
CA SER A 783 -29.59 38.79 -20.39
C SER A 783 -28.46 39.78 -20.74
N GLN A 784 -28.32 40.82 -19.92
CA GLN A 784 -27.24 41.82 -20.01
C GLN A 784 -26.09 41.46 -19.05
N MET A 785 -24.86 41.69 -19.50
CA MET A 785 -23.64 41.42 -18.72
C MET A 785 -23.09 42.72 -18.13
N PHE A 786 -22.71 42.69 -16.86
CA PHE A 786 -22.11 43.85 -16.19
C PHE A 786 -20.81 43.44 -15.48
N MET A 787 -19.85 44.35 -15.44
CA MET A 787 -18.65 44.26 -14.60
C MET A 787 -18.91 44.97 -13.27
N VAL A 788 -18.41 44.36 -12.20
CA VAL A 788 -18.41 44.96 -10.87
C VAL A 788 -17.02 44.76 -10.29
N GLY A 789 -16.44 45.82 -9.76
CA GLY A 789 -15.08 45.76 -9.23
C GLY A 789 -14.74 46.90 -8.29
N THR A 790 -13.48 46.87 -7.85
CA THR A 790 -12.98 47.74 -6.79
C THR A 790 -12.89 49.22 -7.18
N TRP A 791 -12.83 49.57 -8.47
CA TRP A 791 -12.80 50.96 -8.95
C TRP A 791 -14.02 51.79 -8.52
N SER A 792 -15.13 51.13 -8.19
CA SER A 792 -16.36 51.75 -7.71
C SER A 792 -16.76 51.29 -6.31
N ALA A 793 -15.83 50.73 -5.54
CA ALA A 793 -16.14 50.06 -4.27
C ALA A 793 -17.25 49.00 -4.39
N TRP A 794 -17.29 48.30 -5.55
CA TRP A 794 -18.32 47.33 -5.92
C TRP A 794 -19.75 47.89 -5.93
N SER A 795 -19.92 49.21 -6.06
CA SER A 795 -21.24 49.87 -5.99
C SER A 795 -21.86 50.14 -7.36
N SER A 796 -21.05 50.19 -8.42
CA SER A 796 -21.52 50.41 -9.79
C SER A 796 -21.49 49.13 -10.63
N PHE A 797 -22.33 49.09 -11.66
CA PHE A 797 -22.44 47.99 -12.62
C PHE A 797 -22.15 48.54 -14.02
N ASP A 798 -20.97 48.24 -14.54
CA ASP A 798 -20.54 48.72 -15.86
C ASP A 798 -20.98 47.73 -16.94
N GLU A 799 -21.87 48.16 -17.83
CA GLU A 799 -22.43 47.29 -18.87
C GLU A 799 -21.35 46.85 -19.87
N MET A 800 -21.37 45.57 -20.23
CA MET A 800 -20.54 45.00 -21.30
C MET A 800 -21.33 44.88 -22.59
N GLU A 801 -20.74 45.31 -23.70
CA GLU A 801 -21.32 45.21 -25.03
C GLU A 801 -21.17 43.78 -25.58
N PHE A 802 -22.25 43.21 -26.12
CA PHE A 802 -22.19 41.93 -26.83
C PHE A 802 -21.80 42.14 -28.30
N ILE A 803 -20.80 41.41 -28.76
CA ILE A 803 -20.27 41.47 -30.13
C ILE A 803 -20.38 40.08 -30.75
N GLU A 804 -21.00 40.02 -31.94
CA GLU A 804 -21.15 38.78 -32.72
C GLU A 804 -19.93 38.56 -33.63
N ASP A 805 -19.30 37.38 -33.57
CA ASP A 805 -18.08 37.06 -34.30
C ASP A 805 -18.12 35.62 -34.84
N GLY A 806 -18.35 35.44 -36.15
CA GLY A 806 -18.20 34.14 -36.82
C GLY A 806 -19.03 32.97 -36.25
N GLY A 807 -20.19 33.22 -35.62
CA GLY A 807 -21.04 32.21 -34.99
C GLY A 807 -20.79 31.97 -33.50
N CYS A 808 -19.82 32.67 -32.88
CA CYS A 808 -19.62 32.74 -31.44
C CYS A 808 -19.60 34.20 -30.95
N GLY A 809 -20.53 34.58 -30.08
CA GLY A 809 -20.57 35.92 -29.50
C GLY A 809 -19.66 36.06 -28.28
N TYR A 810 -19.21 37.29 -27.99
CA TYR A 810 -18.46 37.61 -26.78
C TYR A 810 -18.91 38.93 -26.17
N TYR A 811 -18.68 39.11 -24.87
CA TYR A 811 -18.93 40.36 -24.17
C TYR A 811 -17.63 41.16 -24.03
N ARG A 812 -17.71 42.46 -24.30
CA ARG A 812 -16.59 43.41 -24.21
C ARG A 812 -16.89 44.49 -23.19
N GLY A 813 -15.95 44.74 -22.29
CA GLY A 813 -15.97 45.84 -21.33
C GLY A 813 -14.59 46.48 -21.19
N HIS A 814 -14.52 47.62 -20.50
CA HIS A 814 -13.27 48.31 -20.19
C HIS A 814 -13.12 48.52 -18.69
N ILE A 815 -11.95 48.22 -18.14
CA ILE A 815 -11.58 48.51 -16.76
C ILE A 815 -10.47 49.55 -16.76
N ARG A 816 -10.64 50.63 -16.00
CA ARG A 816 -9.60 51.63 -15.76
C ARG A 816 -8.98 51.38 -14.39
N LEU A 817 -7.65 51.26 -14.34
CA LEU A 817 -6.94 51.06 -13.07
C LEU A 817 -6.90 52.36 -12.26
N GLY A 818 -7.15 52.27 -10.96
CA GLY A 818 -7.04 53.40 -10.02
C GLY A 818 -5.60 53.85 -9.74
N ASP A 819 -5.43 54.69 -8.72
CA ASP A 819 -4.14 55.18 -8.19
C ASP A 819 -3.20 54.06 -7.69
N THR A 820 -3.74 52.89 -7.33
CA THR A 820 -2.98 51.70 -6.93
C THR A 820 -2.44 50.87 -8.10
N ALA A 821 -2.88 51.15 -9.33
CA ALA A 821 -2.63 50.31 -10.53
C ALA A 821 -3.02 48.83 -10.36
N LEU A 822 -3.94 48.53 -9.44
CA LEU A 822 -4.46 47.19 -9.18
C LEU A 822 -5.96 47.25 -8.95
N GLU A 823 -6.71 46.44 -9.70
CA GLU A 823 -8.16 46.31 -9.53
C GLU A 823 -8.59 44.84 -9.48
N LEU A 824 -9.58 44.57 -8.64
CA LEU A 824 -10.27 43.29 -8.53
C LEU A 824 -11.65 43.40 -9.13
N PHE A 825 -12.11 42.36 -9.83
CA PHE A 825 -13.44 42.36 -10.44
C PHE A 825 -14.04 40.96 -10.60
N HIS A 826 -15.36 40.94 -10.75
CA HIS A 826 -16.11 39.81 -11.28
C HIS A 826 -17.24 40.32 -12.18
N LEU A 827 -17.92 39.40 -12.87
CA LEU A 827 -19.01 39.74 -13.77
C LEU A 827 -20.34 39.33 -13.15
N VAL A 828 -21.43 39.97 -13.55
CA VAL A 828 -22.78 39.65 -13.08
C VAL A 828 -23.78 39.78 -14.21
N LEU A 829 -24.77 38.89 -14.19
CA LEU A 829 -25.91 38.97 -15.11
C LEU A 829 -27.02 39.84 -14.51
N ASP A 830 -27.59 40.72 -15.33
CA ASP A 830 -28.80 41.50 -15.02
C ASP A 830 -28.72 42.28 -13.70
N ARG A 831 -27.53 42.80 -13.36
CA ARG A 831 -27.22 43.50 -12.08
C ARG A 831 -27.58 42.69 -10.83
N ASN A 832 -27.60 41.36 -10.95
CA ASN A 832 -27.92 40.46 -9.87
C ASN A 832 -26.66 39.78 -9.35
N LEU A 833 -26.20 40.18 -8.15
CA LEU A 833 -25.04 39.61 -7.48
C LEU A 833 -25.19 38.10 -7.19
N SER A 834 -26.40 37.56 -7.17
CA SER A 834 -26.62 36.11 -7.03
C SER A 834 -26.41 35.32 -8.33
N ARG A 835 -26.15 36.00 -9.44
CA ARG A 835 -25.85 35.44 -10.77
C ARG A 835 -24.45 35.87 -11.23
N ALA A 836 -23.48 35.76 -10.33
CA ALA A 836 -22.14 36.22 -10.59
C ALA A 836 -21.29 35.16 -11.30
N ILE A 837 -20.44 35.61 -12.22
CA ILE A 837 -19.46 34.84 -12.98
C ILE A 837 -18.09 35.26 -12.46
N HIS A 838 -17.30 34.29 -12.01
CA HIS A 838 -16.12 34.51 -11.18
C HIS A 838 -15.06 33.44 -11.47
N PRO A 839 -13.78 33.62 -11.11
CA PRO A 839 -12.78 32.57 -11.22
C PRO A 839 -12.98 31.43 -10.21
N ILE A 840 -12.34 30.29 -10.46
CA ILE A 840 -12.34 29.14 -9.55
C ILE A 840 -11.54 29.39 -8.26
N VAL A 841 -10.45 30.14 -8.34
CA VAL A 841 -9.57 30.50 -7.22
C VAL A 841 -9.60 32.02 -6.96
N PRO A 842 -9.34 32.46 -5.72
CA PRO A 842 -9.15 33.89 -5.40
C PRO A 842 -8.02 34.55 -6.18
N LYS A 843 -8.16 35.86 -6.43
CA LYS A 843 -7.15 36.72 -7.08
C LYS A 843 -6.56 36.08 -8.34
N ALA A 844 -7.42 35.52 -9.18
CA ALA A 844 -7.02 34.73 -10.34
C ALA A 844 -6.58 35.61 -11.53
N ASP A 845 -5.64 35.09 -12.31
CA ASP A 845 -5.36 35.57 -13.66
C ASP A 845 -6.42 35.08 -14.69
N GLN A 846 -6.22 35.44 -15.95
CA GLN A 846 -7.09 35.07 -17.08
C GLN A 846 -6.98 33.58 -17.52
N LYS A 847 -6.00 32.81 -17.00
CA LYS A 847 -5.78 31.39 -17.34
C LYS A 847 -6.65 30.45 -16.50
N LYS A 848 -7.17 30.91 -15.35
CA LYS A 848 -7.94 30.07 -14.41
C LYS A 848 -9.39 29.87 -14.89
N ARG A 849 -10.00 28.75 -14.49
CA ARG A 849 -11.38 28.39 -14.90
C ARG A 849 -12.37 29.51 -14.54
N VAL A 850 -13.18 29.90 -15.52
CA VAL A 850 -14.32 30.79 -15.34
C VAL A 850 -15.54 29.98 -14.88
N CYS A 851 -16.07 30.31 -13.72
CA CYS A 851 -17.17 29.64 -13.05
C CYS A 851 -18.44 30.51 -13.00
N GLY A 852 -19.59 29.89 -12.71
CA GLY A 852 -20.87 30.58 -12.53
C GLY A 852 -21.73 30.60 -13.80
N PRO A 853 -22.93 31.21 -13.79
CA PRO A 853 -23.44 32.13 -12.76
C PRO A 853 -23.79 31.41 -11.45
N SER A 854 -23.38 31.96 -10.30
CA SER A 854 -23.65 31.39 -8.98
C SER A 854 -23.88 32.45 -7.90
N LYS A 855 -24.40 32.02 -6.74
CA LYS A 855 -24.75 32.91 -5.60
C LYS A 855 -23.55 33.41 -4.80
N SER A 856 -22.40 32.74 -4.87
CA SER A 856 -21.25 33.05 -4.01
C SER A 856 -20.03 33.46 -4.83
N THR A 857 -19.62 34.71 -4.68
CA THR A 857 -18.33 35.25 -5.17
C THR A 857 -17.32 35.44 -4.06
N GLN A 858 -17.58 34.94 -2.85
CA GLN A 858 -16.75 35.25 -1.68
C GLN A 858 -15.28 34.94 -1.96
N ASP A 859 -14.46 35.99 -1.94
CA ASP A 859 -13.02 36.01 -2.29
C ASP A 859 -12.65 35.56 -3.73
N ARG A 860 -13.60 35.31 -4.63
CA ARG A 860 -13.35 34.85 -6.01
C ARG A 860 -13.45 36.01 -6.99
N ASN A 861 -12.37 36.76 -7.12
CA ASN A 861 -12.25 37.87 -8.05
C ASN A 861 -11.05 37.68 -8.97
N TRP A 862 -11.17 38.11 -10.22
CA TRP A 862 -10.00 38.30 -11.09
C TRP A 862 -9.21 39.51 -10.61
N VAL A 863 -7.91 39.48 -10.83
CA VAL A 863 -7.00 40.60 -10.54
C VAL A 863 -6.35 41.08 -11.83
N ILE A 864 -6.43 42.38 -12.08
CA ILE A 864 -5.59 43.07 -13.06
C ILE A 864 -4.56 43.87 -12.26
N ASP A 865 -3.31 43.41 -12.31
CA ASP A 865 -2.19 44.08 -11.66
C ASP A 865 -1.30 44.75 -12.72
N GLY A 866 -1.57 46.03 -12.99
CA GLY A 866 -0.82 46.81 -13.98
C GLY A 866 0.65 46.96 -13.63
N ARG A 867 1.05 46.75 -12.37
CA ARG A 867 2.45 46.87 -11.92
C ARG A 867 3.31 45.71 -12.45
N VAL A 868 2.70 44.54 -12.68
CA VAL A 868 3.35 43.39 -13.32
C VAL A 868 3.61 43.69 -14.80
N ASP A 869 2.62 44.27 -15.48
CA ASP A 869 2.66 44.62 -16.91
C ASP A 869 3.48 45.90 -17.19
N GLY A 870 3.86 46.65 -16.16
CA GLY A 870 4.50 47.97 -16.30
C GLY A 870 3.55 49.11 -16.68
N ALA A 871 2.24 48.89 -16.57
CA ALA A 871 1.20 49.88 -16.79
C ALA A 871 1.13 50.89 -15.64
N LEU A 872 0.82 52.16 -15.97
CA LEU A 872 0.69 53.24 -15.00
C LEU A 872 -0.75 53.33 -14.46
N PRO A 873 -0.96 53.93 -13.27
CA PRO A 873 -2.28 54.33 -12.80
C PRO A 873 -3.09 55.06 -13.88
N GLY A 874 -4.36 54.71 -14.04
CA GLY A 874 -5.23 55.23 -15.10
C GLY A 874 -5.18 54.46 -16.43
N ALA A 875 -4.31 53.44 -16.56
CA ALA A 875 -4.31 52.54 -17.72
C ALA A 875 -5.67 51.84 -17.90
N VAL A 876 -6.07 51.65 -19.15
CA VAL A 876 -7.35 51.01 -19.50
C VAL A 876 -7.09 49.63 -20.10
N TYR A 877 -7.77 48.63 -19.55
CA TYR A 877 -7.75 47.26 -20.04
C TYR A 877 -9.08 46.95 -20.73
N GLU A 878 -9.03 46.37 -21.92
CA GLU A 878 -10.18 45.77 -22.59
C GLU A 878 -10.37 44.35 -22.03
N VAL A 879 -11.53 44.06 -21.45
CA VAL A 879 -11.91 42.75 -20.93
C VAL A 879 -12.87 42.08 -21.90
N ARG A 880 -12.55 40.84 -22.29
CA ARG A 880 -13.33 39.99 -23.19
C ARG A 880 -13.76 38.73 -22.45
N LEU A 881 -15.07 38.50 -22.34
CA LEU A 881 -15.64 37.22 -21.92
C LEU A 881 -16.20 36.49 -23.13
N THR A 882 -15.65 35.32 -23.43
CA THR A 882 -16.22 34.39 -24.40
C THR A 882 -17.01 33.31 -23.67
N TRP A 883 -18.27 33.12 -24.04
CA TRP A 883 -19.13 32.10 -23.46
C TRP A 883 -19.59 31.15 -24.55
N ALA A 884 -18.76 30.15 -24.83
CA ALA A 884 -19.07 29.13 -25.81
C ALA A 884 -19.98 28.04 -25.23
N ALA A 885 -20.51 27.20 -26.11
CA ALA A 885 -21.33 26.05 -25.73
C ALA A 885 -20.58 25.07 -24.83
N THR A 886 -19.26 24.91 -24.94
CA THR A 886 -18.51 23.90 -24.19
C THR A 886 -17.69 24.46 -23.03
N HIS A 887 -17.38 25.76 -23.02
CA HIS A 887 -16.56 26.39 -21.97
C HIS A 887 -16.72 27.91 -21.96
N LYS A 888 -16.33 28.53 -20.84
CA LYS A 888 -16.19 29.99 -20.68
C LYS A 888 -14.71 30.34 -20.58
N SER A 889 -14.32 31.43 -21.22
CA SER A 889 -12.99 32.00 -21.10
C SER A 889 -13.08 33.51 -20.95
N ILE A 890 -12.14 34.07 -20.18
CA ILE A 890 -11.99 35.50 -20.02
C ILE A 890 -10.56 35.87 -20.42
N SER A 891 -10.39 37.05 -21.00
CA SER A 891 -9.08 37.60 -21.32
C SER A 891 -9.12 39.10 -21.21
N TRP A 892 -8.00 39.72 -20.86
CA TRP A 892 -7.83 41.16 -20.88
C TRP A 892 -6.47 41.54 -21.46
N LYS A 893 -6.43 42.72 -22.07
CA LYS A 893 -5.23 43.33 -22.63
C LYS A 893 -5.27 44.83 -22.47
N LEU A 894 -4.12 45.47 -22.46
CA LEU A 894 -4.02 46.93 -22.47
C LEU A 894 -4.70 47.47 -23.75
N ALA A 895 -5.59 48.46 -23.60
CA ALA A 895 -6.30 49.06 -24.72
C ALA A 895 -5.36 49.98 -25.54
N GLU A 896 -5.33 49.82 -26.87
CA GLU A 896 -4.44 50.57 -27.76
C GLU A 896 -5.20 51.58 -28.65
N GLY A 897 -4.68 52.80 -28.79
CA GLY A 897 -5.12 53.78 -29.79
C GLY A 897 -6.59 54.24 -29.68
N LYS A 898 -7.28 54.39 -30.83
CA LYS A 898 -8.69 54.86 -30.94
C LYS A 898 -9.72 53.97 -30.23
N GLN A 899 -9.32 52.81 -29.72
CA GLN A 899 -10.18 51.87 -28.98
C GLN A 899 -10.24 52.18 -27.48
N ALA A 900 -9.34 53.04 -26.95
CA ALA A 900 -9.42 53.49 -25.57
C ALA A 900 -10.57 54.52 -25.39
N PRO A 901 -11.46 54.36 -24.39
CA PRO A 901 -12.45 55.38 -24.04
C PRO A 901 -11.76 56.73 -23.75
N ALA A 902 -12.44 57.85 -24.06
CA ALA A 902 -11.90 59.20 -23.83
C ALA A 902 -11.34 59.36 -22.40
N ALA A 903 -10.20 60.06 -22.27
CA ALA A 903 -9.54 60.25 -20.99
C ALA A 903 -10.36 61.18 -20.07
N GLU A 904 -11.31 60.61 -19.32
CA GLU A 904 -11.91 61.26 -18.16
C GLU A 904 -10.87 61.43 -17.04
N PRO A 905 -11.02 62.45 -16.16
CA PRO A 905 -10.09 62.68 -15.06
C PRO A 905 -9.92 61.42 -14.19
N GLN A 906 -8.68 61.14 -13.80
CA GLN A 906 -8.32 59.98 -12.98
C GLN A 906 -9.21 59.94 -11.73
N GLN A 907 -10.05 58.92 -11.61
CA GLN A 907 -10.89 58.69 -10.46
C GLN A 907 -9.97 58.38 -9.27
N ARG A 908 -9.74 59.38 -8.41
CA ARG A 908 -8.94 59.21 -7.19
C ARG A 908 -9.81 58.54 -6.13
N HIS A 909 -9.28 57.49 -5.52
CA HIS A 909 -9.97 56.82 -4.44
C HIS A 909 -9.93 57.67 -3.15
N SER A 910 -10.91 57.46 -2.29
CA SER A 910 -10.90 58.04 -0.94
C SER A 910 -10.25 57.06 0.03
N TYR A 911 -9.50 57.56 1.01
CA TYR A 911 -8.83 56.72 2.00
C TYR A 911 -9.22 57.15 3.41
N ALA A 912 -9.59 56.18 4.25
CA ALA A 912 -9.96 56.42 5.63
C ALA A 912 -9.09 55.60 6.58
N ILE A 913 -8.64 56.21 7.68
CA ILE A 913 -8.01 55.50 8.79
C ILE A 913 -9.09 54.87 9.69
N LEU A 914 -8.83 53.64 10.12
CA LEU A 914 -9.69 52.86 11.02
C LEU A 914 -8.82 52.26 12.12
N GLY A 915 -9.15 52.52 13.39
CA GLY A 915 -8.35 51.99 14.50
C GLY A 915 -8.84 52.39 15.87
N SER A 916 -8.11 52.04 16.91
CA SER A 916 -8.41 52.48 18.28
C SER A 916 -8.36 54.02 18.42
N LEU A 917 -7.47 54.69 17.66
CA LEU A 917 -7.40 56.17 17.54
C LEU A 917 -8.73 56.80 17.09
N THR A 918 -9.48 56.09 16.24
CA THR A 918 -10.76 56.55 15.68
C THR A 918 -11.97 55.84 16.31
N ARG A 919 -11.76 55.12 17.42
CA ARG A 919 -12.78 54.25 18.07
C ARG A 919 -13.44 53.29 17.08
N TRP A 920 -12.65 52.74 16.16
CA TRP A 920 -13.09 51.83 15.11
C TRP A 920 -14.17 52.42 14.19
N GLN A 921 -14.19 53.74 14.02
CA GLN A 921 -14.96 54.42 13.00
C GLN A 921 -14.04 54.90 11.86
N PRO A 922 -14.37 54.66 10.57
CA PRO A 922 -13.57 55.15 9.46
C PRO A 922 -13.56 56.69 9.44
N LEU A 923 -12.39 57.31 9.52
CA LEU A 923 -12.20 58.75 9.36
C LEU A 923 -11.35 59.03 8.12
N GLU A 924 -11.84 59.89 7.24
CA GLU A 924 -11.20 60.20 5.97
C GLU A 924 -9.89 60.98 6.17
N LEU A 925 -8.85 60.55 5.45
CA LEU A 925 -7.56 61.22 5.43
C LEU A 925 -7.65 62.49 4.60
N LYS A 926 -6.86 63.51 4.95
CA LYS A 926 -6.78 64.77 4.21
C LYS A 926 -5.46 64.87 3.47
N PRO A 927 -5.41 65.42 2.24
CA PRO A 927 -4.14 65.72 1.58
C PRO A 927 -3.25 66.60 2.46
N SER A 928 -1.95 66.32 2.46
CA SER A 928 -0.94 67.16 3.12
C SER A 928 -0.85 68.52 2.42
N ASP A 929 -0.58 69.57 3.20
CA ASP A 929 -0.31 70.91 2.65
C ASP A 929 1.02 70.97 1.86
N GLU A 930 1.95 70.02 2.09
CA GLU A 930 3.28 69.97 1.46
C GLU A 930 3.31 69.13 0.17
N ASP A 931 2.64 67.97 0.15
CA ASP A 931 2.54 67.06 -1.00
C ASP A 931 1.10 66.52 -1.13
N PRO A 932 0.33 66.94 -2.14
CA PRO A 932 -1.04 66.47 -2.36
C PRO A 932 -1.18 64.96 -2.64
N GLU A 933 -0.07 64.25 -2.88
CA GLU A 933 -0.04 62.78 -3.02
C GLU A 933 0.14 62.05 -1.67
N VAL A 934 0.36 62.79 -0.59
CA VAL A 934 0.44 62.28 0.78
C VAL A 934 -0.83 62.61 1.52
N LEU A 935 -1.50 61.59 2.06
CA LEU A 935 -2.71 61.71 2.85
C LEU A 935 -2.36 61.60 4.35
N GLU A 936 -2.86 62.52 5.17
CA GLU A 936 -2.50 62.64 6.58
C GLU A 936 -3.71 62.55 7.52
N PHE A 937 -3.45 61.98 8.70
CA PHE A 937 -4.30 62.01 9.87
C PHE A 937 -3.53 62.58 11.05
N HIS A 938 -4.16 63.52 11.76
CA HIS A 938 -3.64 64.11 12.99
C HIS A 938 -4.59 63.77 14.13
N GLY A 939 -4.08 63.08 15.15
CA GLY A 939 -4.85 62.64 16.31
C GLY A 939 -4.12 62.83 17.62
N LYS A 940 -4.71 62.35 18.71
CA LYS A 940 -4.06 62.22 20.02
C LYS A 940 -4.13 60.78 20.51
N MET A 941 -3.06 60.32 21.12
CA MET A 941 -2.99 58.99 21.77
C MET A 941 -4.01 58.91 22.92
N ASN A 942 -4.89 57.90 22.93
CA ASN A 942 -5.82 57.63 24.02
C ASN A 942 -5.26 56.58 25.02
N ALA A 943 -4.33 55.75 24.56
CA ALA A 943 -3.58 54.77 25.34
C ALA A 943 -2.07 54.85 25.00
N LYS A 944 -1.25 54.06 25.70
CA LYS A 944 0.20 53.98 25.43
C LYS A 944 0.53 53.29 24.09
N GLU A 945 -0.38 52.46 23.62
CA GLU A 945 -0.31 51.78 22.33
C GLU A 945 -1.65 51.94 21.64
N GLU A 946 -1.62 52.24 20.35
CA GLU A 946 -2.80 52.45 19.53
C GLU A 946 -2.67 51.66 18.24
N GLU A 947 -3.76 51.03 17.82
CA GLU A 947 -3.82 50.18 16.64
C GLU A 947 -4.55 50.90 15.49
N PHE A 948 -4.06 50.76 14.26
CA PHE A 948 -4.73 51.32 13.09
C PHE A 948 -4.48 50.51 11.80
N LEU A 949 -5.33 50.77 10.81
CA LEU A 949 -5.23 50.32 9.42
C LEU A 949 -5.95 51.34 8.51
N PHE A 950 -5.92 51.16 7.19
CA PHE A 950 -6.67 52.01 6.26
C PHE A 950 -7.74 51.24 5.47
N LEU A 951 -8.75 51.98 5.01
CA LEU A 951 -9.80 51.52 4.12
C LEU A 951 -9.79 52.38 2.85
N ARG A 952 -9.74 51.74 1.68
CA ARG A 952 -10.06 52.39 0.40
C ARG A 952 -11.59 52.48 0.26
N ASP A 953 -12.09 53.66 -0.09
CA ASP A 953 -13.51 53.97 -0.31
C ASP A 953 -14.46 53.61 0.83
N ARG A 954 -13.93 53.57 2.07
CA ARG A 954 -14.65 53.10 3.26
C ARG A 954 -15.22 51.67 3.11
N ASP A 955 -14.68 50.90 2.17
CA ASP A 955 -15.10 49.54 1.88
C ASP A 955 -14.29 48.55 2.70
N ARG A 956 -14.96 47.78 3.55
CA ARG A 956 -14.35 46.75 4.40
C ARG A 956 -13.82 45.54 3.63
N ARG A 957 -13.91 45.55 2.30
CA ARG A 957 -13.24 44.57 1.41
C ARG A 957 -11.94 45.11 0.81
N GLN A 958 -11.54 46.31 1.19
CA GLN A 958 -10.40 47.02 0.60
C GLN A 958 -9.51 47.61 1.70
N PHE A 959 -9.05 46.74 2.60
CA PHE A 959 -8.12 47.10 3.67
C PHE A 959 -6.72 47.32 3.13
N ILE A 960 -6.03 48.33 3.65
CA ILE A 960 -4.57 48.48 3.56
C ILE A 960 -4.03 48.25 4.97
N TYR A 961 -3.15 47.28 5.13
CA TYR A 961 -2.81 46.71 6.43
C TYR A 961 -1.37 46.17 6.43
N PRO A 962 -0.74 45.96 7.61
CA PRO A 962 0.56 45.29 7.69
C PRO A 962 0.41 43.78 7.54
N LEU A 963 1.43 43.12 7.01
CA LEU A 963 1.42 41.67 6.86
C LEU A 963 1.13 40.91 8.19
N HIS A 964 1.70 41.39 9.30
CA HIS A 964 1.50 40.89 10.66
C HIS A 964 1.03 42.00 11.62
N SER A 965 0.20 41.64 12.59
CA SER A 965 -0.35 42.58 13.57
C SER A 965 0.65 42.95 14.66
N TRP A 966 1.49 42.00 15.10
CA TRP A 966 2.40 42.23 16.23
C TRP A 966 3.64 41.30 16.22
N PRO A 967 4.87 41.83 16.28
CA PRO A 967 5.23 43.23 16.02
C PRO A 967 4.75 43.64 14.62
N SER A 968 4.35 44.89 14.43
CA SER A 968 3.86 45.39 13.13
C SER A 968 5.01 45.50 12.13
N CYS A 969 5.41 44.36 11.57
CA CYS A 969 6.53 44.21 10.65
C CYS A 969 6.08 43.57 9.33
N GLY A 970 6.88 43.79 8.31
CA GLY A 970 6.60 43.35 6.94
C GLY A 970 6.02 44.45 6.04
N PRO A 971 5.86 44.15 4.74
CA PRO A 971 5.41 45.11 3.75
C PRO A 971 3.96 45.55 3.96
N VAL A 972 3.62 46.71 3.40
CA VAL A 972 2.23 47.17 3.30
C VAL A 972 1.47 46.28 2.30
N MET A 973 0.33 45.73 2.75
CA MET A 973 -0.53 44.83 1.98
C MET A 973 -1.86 45.50 1.62
N GLY A 974 -2.57 44.93 0.64
CA GLY A 974 -3.85 45.44 0.15
C GLY A 974 -3.72 46.52 -0.95
N PRO A 975 -4.82 47.17 -1.37
CA PRO A 975 -6.18 47.06 -0.82
C PRO A 975 -6.87 45.74 -1.16
N ASP A 976 -7.24 44.95 -0.15
CA ASP A 976 -8.03 43.71 -0.32
C ASP A 976 -8.74 43.28 0.99
N GLU A 977 -9.41 42.11 0.98
CA GLU A 977 -10.20 41.60 2.10
C GLU A 977 -9.34 41.01 3.25
N GLY A 978 -8.03 40.86 3.05
CA GLY A 978 -7.12 40.14 3.95
C GLY A 978 -6.70 40.89 5.22
N GLY A 979 -7.13 42.15 5.39
CA GLY A 979 -6.76 42.99 6.52
C GLY A 979 -7.51 42.69 7.83
N TYR A 980 -8.44 41.74 7.83
CA TYR A 980 -9.18 41.38 9.04
C TYR A 980 -8.21 40.91 10.13
N LEU A 981 -8.23 41.59 11.29
CA LEU A 981 -7.32 41.41 12.44
C LEU A 981 -5.85 41.86 12.24
N LYS A 982 -5.49 42.43 11.09
CA LYS A 982 -4.12 42.92 10.80
C LYS A 982 -4.02 44.44 10.98
N ARG A 983 -3.13 44.88 11.87
CA ARG A 983 -3.11 46.27 12.39
C ARG A 983 -1.68 46.74 12.63
N TRP A 984 -1.40 48.00 12.29
CA TRP A 984 -0.18 48.66 12.75
C TRP A 984 -0.39 49.11 14.19
N VAL A 985 0.68 49.04 14.98
CA VAL A 985 0.72 49.57 16.34
C VAL A 985 1.64 50.79 16.36
N VAL A 986 1.14 51.90 16.88
CA VAL A 986 1.94 53.09 17.21
C VAL A 986 2.03 53.24 18.71
N GLN A 987 3.23 53.53 19.22
CA GLN A 987 3.50 53.73 20.64
C GLN A 987 3.71 55.21 20.96
N GLY A 988 3.34 55.63 22.17
CA GLY A 988 3.53 57.00 22.64
C GLY A 988 2.95 57.23 24.04
N GLU A 989 3.09 58.44 24.55
CA GLU A 989 2.52 58.83 25.84
C GLU A 989 1.04 59.23 25.71
N MET A 990 0.27 59.05 26.78
CA MET A 990 -1.16 59.38 26.77
C MET A 990 -1.38 60.87 26.47
N ARG A 991 -2.30 61.19 25.55
CA ARG A 991 -2.63 62.53 25.02
C ARG A 991 -1.57 63.17 24.13
N GLU A 992 -0.48 62.48 23.83
CA GLU A 992 0.52 62.93 22.87
C GLU A 992 -0.09 63.06 21.47
N ALA A 993 0.42 64.00 20.67
CA ALA A 993 0.01 64.14 19.26
C ALA A 993 0.60 62.98 18.43
N VAL A 994 -0.23 62.39 17.56
CA VAL A 994 0.19 61.36 16.61
C VAL A 994 -0.13 61.82 15.19
N LYS A 995 0.87 61.72 14.31
CA LYS A 995 0.74 61.96 12.86
C LYS A 995 0.86 60.63 12.14
N VAL A 996 -0.15 60.27 11.36
CA VAL A 996 -0.14 59.08 10.49
C VAL A 996 -0.28 59.53 9.04
N THR A 997 0.58 59.06 8.15
CA THR A 997 0.56 59.40 6.72
C THR A 997 0.46 58.14 5.85
N LEU A 998 -0.26 58.25 4.74
CA LEU A 998 -0.36 57.26 3.67
C LEU A 998 0.00 57.94 2.34
N SER A 999 1.05 57.47 1.68
CA SER A 999 1.52 57.94 0.38
C SER A 999 1.33 56.83 -0.65
N ILE A 1000 0.81 57.17 -1.83
CA ILE A 1000 0.54 56.23 -2.93
C ILE A 1000 1.21 56.76 -4.18
N LYS A 1001 2.40 56.24 -4.51
CA LYS A 1001 3.20 56.69 -5.65
C LYS A 1001 3.42 55.55 -6.62
N ARG A 1002 2.84 55.68 -7.83
CA ARG A 1002 2.90 54.67 -8.91
C ARG A 1002 2.51 53.26 -8.42
N GLY A 1003 1.45 53.15 -7.62
CA GLY A 1003 0.95 51.87 -7.09
C GLY A 1003 1.73 51.27 -5.91
N ALA A 1004 2.75 51.96 -5.40
CA ALA A 1004 3.45 51.60 -4.17
C ALA A 1004 2.90 52.39 -2.98
N PHE A 1005 2.75 51.72 -1.85
CA PHE A 1005 2.30 52.31 -0.59
C PHE A 1005 3.48 52.62 0.32
N GLU A 1006 3.43 53.78 0.95
CA GLU A 1006 4.30 54.14 2.08
C GLU A 1006 3.40 54.65 3.22
N VAL A 1007 3.51 53.99 4.36
CA VAL A 1007 2.79 54.33 5.59
C VAL A 1007 3.81 54.81 6.60
N THR A 1008 3.53 55.94 7.26
CA THR A 1008 4.39 56.44 8.34
C THR A 1008 3.53 56.81 9.54
N ALA A 1009 3.97 56.46 10.74
CA ALA A 1009 3.35 56.88 11.99
C ALA A 1009 4.43 57.48 12.89
N ALA A 1010 4.18 58.68 13.40
CA ALA A 1010 5.12 59.40 14.23
C ALA A 1010 4.48 59.98 15.50
N THR A 1011 5.16 59.80 16.61
CA THR A 1011 4.94 60.47 17.90
C THR A 1011 6.25 61.14 18.33
N ALA A 1012 6.19 62.15 19.20
CA ALA A 1012 7.40 62.84 19.68
C ALA A 1012 8.26 61.95 20.60
N SER A 1013 7.64 61.01 21.32
CA SER A 1013 8.28 60.14 22.30
C SER A 1013 8.85 58.84 21.72
N ALA A 1014 8.18 58.23 20.74
CA ALA A 1014 8.61 56.96 20.11
C ALA A 1014 9.32 57.17 18.75
N GLY A 1015 9.36 58.39 18.22
CA GLY A 1015 9.93 58.69 16.92
C GLY A 1015 8.99 58.33 15.76
N SER A 1016 9.55 58.18 14.56
CA SER A 1016 8.80 57.88 13.33
C SER A 1016 9.09 56.44 12.89
N ALA A 1017 8.04 55.66 12.67
CA ALA A 1017 8.10 54.35 12.03
C ALA A 1017 7.51 54.45 10.62
N SER A 1018 8.18 53.88 9.63
CA SER A 1018 7.71 53.81 8.25
C SER A 1018 7.69 52.39 7.72
N TRP A 1019 6.70 52.10 6.87
CA TRP A 1019 6.48 50.81 6.23
C TRP A 1019 6.18 51.04 4.75
N CYS A 1020 6.84 50.30 3.87
CA CYS A 1020 6.64 50.41 2.43
C CYS A 1020 6.16 49.08 1.84
N SER A 1021 5.39 49.13 0.77
CA SER A 1021 5.24 47.97 -0.13
C SER A 1021 6.58 47.70 -0.85
N GLY A 1022 6.79 46.48 -1.37
CA GLY A 1022 8.01 46.14 -2.11
C GLY A 1022 8.31 47.06 -3.31
N PRO A 1023 9.56 47.11 -3.81
CA PRO A 1023 9.96 48.00 -4.91
C PRO A 1023 9.08 47.77 -6.15
N HIS A 1024 8.41 48.83 -6.61
CA HIS A 1024 7.42 48.81 -7.70
C HIS A 1024 6.23 47.85 -7.48
N GLY A 1025 5.94 47.45 -6.25
CA GLY A 1025 4.87 46.49 -5.94
C GLY A 1025 5.20 45.04 -6.32
N ARG A 1026 6.47 44.71 -6.61
CA ARG A 1026 6.89 43.35 -6.98
C ARG A 1026 7.25 42.51 -5.75
N ASN A 1027 6.89 41.22 -5.81
CA ASN A 1027 7.22 40.25 -4.79
C ASN A 1027 8.66 39.73 -4.93
N ALA A 1028 9.39 39.66 -3.83
CA ALA A 1028 10.62 38.88 -3.70
C ALA A 1028 10.30 37.44 -3.31
N TYR A 1029 11.11 36.47 -3.74
CA TYR A 1029 10.92 35.05 -3.42
C TYR A 1029 12.15 34.50 -2.72
N CYS A 1030 11.90 33.74 -1.67
CA CYS A 1030 12.92 33.08 -0.88
C CYS A 1030 12.68 31.57 -0.88
N LEU A 1031 13.76 30.79 -1.04
CA LEU A 1031 13.77 29.33 -0.90
C LEU A 1031 14.08 28.96 0.55
N VAL A 1032 13.29 28.06 1.13
CA VAL A 1032 13.45 27.55 2.49
C VAL A 1032 13.45 26.04 2.45
N GLY A 1033 14.43 25.37 3.08
CA GLY A 1033 14.48 23.91 3.08
C GLY A 1033 15.32 23.28 4.17
N SER A 1034 15.31 21.94 4.22
CA SER A 1034 15.92 21.17 5.32
C SER A 1034 17.44 21.28 5.40
N TRP A 1035 18.15 21.52 4.28
CA TRP A 1035 19.62 21.55 4.20
C TRP A 1035 20.27 22.65 5.03
N ASN A 1036 19.55 23.73 5.34
CA ASN A 1036 20.03 24.87 6.14
C ASN A 1036 19.21 25.08 7.42
N GLY A 1037 18.48 24.05 7.86
CA GLY A 1037 17.63 24.15 9.04
C GLY A 1037 16.43 25.07 8.85
N TRP A 1038 15.86 25.12 7.64
CA TRP A 1038 14.73 25.98 7.27
C TRP A 1038 15.05 27.47 7.33
N ALA A 1039 16.30 27.85 7.05
CA ALA A 1039 16.68 29.25 6.90
C ALA A 1039 16.30 29.77 5.50
N CYS A 1040 15.94 31.05 5.42
CA CYS A 1040 15.58 31.71 4.17
C CYS A 1040 16.81 32.00 3.30
N CYS A 1041 16.79 31.53 2.06
CA CYS A 1041 17.76 31.84 1.01
C CYS A 1041 17.10 32.64 -0.12
N ASP A 1042 17.59 33.85 -0.40
CA ASP A 1042 17.08 34.67 -1.50
C ASP A 1042 17.25 33.96 -2.85
N MET A 1043 16.23 34.08 -3.70
CA MET A 1043 16.29 33.59 -5.07
C MET A 1043 16.74 34.69 -6.03
N VAL A 1044 17.51 34.31 -7.05
CA VAL A 1044 17.96 35.21 -8.12
C VAL A 1044 16.87 35.30 -9.18
N ALA A 1045 16.36 36.51 -9.45
CA ALA A 1045 15.39 36.76 -10.50
C ALA A 1045 16.07 36.84 -11.88
N SER A 1046 15.69 35.96 -12.80
CA SER A 1046 16.12 35.98 -14.21
C SER A 1046 15.17 36.78 -15.10
N THR A 1047 13.87 36.76 -14.77
CA THR A 1047 12.82 37.64 -15.29
C THR A 1047 11.90 38.02 -14.11
N PRO A 1048 10.93 38.95 -14.27
CA PRO A 1048 9.98 39.25 -13.20
C PRO A 1048 9.19 38.04 -12.67
N LEU A 1049 9.01 36.99 -13.48
CA LEU A 1049 8.23 35.80 -13.15
C LEU A 1049 9.07 34.54 -12.93
N ARG A 1050 10.39 34.60 -13.14
CA ARG A 1050 11.26 33.42 -13.06
C ARG A 1050 12.44 33.63 -12.12
N HIS A 1051 12.50 32.79 -11.09
CA HIS A 1051 13.45 32.89 -9.97
C HIS A 1051 14.20 31.57 -9.79
N THR A 1052 15.48 31.63 -9.44
CA THR A 1052 16.34 30.45 -9.28
C THR A 1052 17.15 30.48 -8.00
N ALA A 1053 17.36 29.33 -7.37
CA ALA A 1053 18.25 29.16 -6.22
C ALA A 1053 18.94 27.79 -6.25
N ARG A 1054 20.06 27.65 -5.54
CA ARG A 1054 20.85 26.42 -5.49
C ARG A 1054 21.07 25.96 -4.06
N PHE A 1055 21.12 24.65 -3.85
CA PHE A 1055 21.44 24.04 -2.56
C PHE A 1055 22.13 22.68 -2.77
N THR A 1056 22.68 22.11 -1.71
CA THR A 1056 23.39 20.83 -1.75
C THR A 1056 22.64 19.78 -0.93
N ILE A 1057 22.52 18.55 -1.46
CA ILE A 1057 21.91 17.43 -0.74
C ILE A 1057 22.77 17.03 0.47
N GLY A 1058 22.16 16.94 1.65
CA GLY A 1058 22.79 16.52 2.89
C GLY A 1058 22.87 15.00 3.09
N ARG A 1059 23.35 14.60 4.27
CA ARG A 1059 23.61 13.20 4.67
C ARG A 1059 22.39 12.28 4.71
N LEU A 1060 21.19 12.82 4.64
CA LEU A 1060 19.94 12.06 4.64
C LEU A 1060 19.45 11.71 3.23
N TRP A 1061 20.18 12.13 2.18
CA TRP A 1061 19.96 11.78 0.77
C TRP A 1061 18.61 12.27 0.21
N ARG A 1062 17.91 13.07 1.02
CA ARG A 1062 16.60 13.63 0.76
C ARG A 1062 16.52 15.00 1.41
N GLU A 1063 16.04 15.97 0.65
CA GLU A 1063 15.81 17.33 1.11
C GLU A 1063 14.37 17.76 0.81
N GLU A 1064 13.81 18.56 1.69
CA GLU A 1064 12.49 19.15 1.54
C GLU A 1064 12.57 20.67 1.48
N PHE A 1065 11.70 21.31 0.69
CA PHE A 1065 11.66 22.76 0.57
C PHE A 1065 10.30 23.35 0.21
N HIS A 1066 10.18 24.66 0.40
CA HIS A 1066 9.08 25.51 -0.05
C HIS A 1066 9.58 26.92 -0.33
N PHE A 1067 8.69 27.82 -0.76
CA PHE A 1067 9.06 29.21 -0.99
C PHE A 1067 8.27 30.16 -0.11
N LEU A 1068 8.90 31.25 0.31
CA LEU A 1068 8.28 32.37 0.99
C LEU A 1068 8.23 33.59 0.08
N VAL A 1069 7.09 34.27 0.05
CA VAL A 1069 6.92 35.54 -0.66
C VAL A 1069 7.27 36.67 0.30
N ASN A 1070 8.17 37.55 -0.14
CA ASN A 1070 8.76 38.65 0.65
C ASN A 1070 9.36 38.18 1.99
N GLY A 1071 9.88 36.94 2.03
CA GLY A 1071 10.49 36.35 3.23
C GLY A 1071 9.50 36.05 4.37
N CYS A 1072 8.19 35.98 4.08
CA CYS A 1072 7.15 35.81 5.10
C CYS A 1072 6.55 34.39 5.12
N GLU A 1073 6.58 33.75 6.30
CA GLU A 1073 5.93 32.46 6.59
C GLU A 1073 4.42 32.44 6.32
N GLY A 1074 3.73 33.58 6.49
CA GLY A 1074 2.30 33.69 6.20
C GLY A 1074 1.95 33.75 4.71
N LEU A 1075 2.94 33.89 3.83
CA LEU A 1075 2.78 33.95 2.38
C LEU A 1075 3.63 32.87 1.71
N ARG A 1076 3.26 31.62 1.92
CA ARG A 1076 4.01 30.46 1.46
C ARG A 1076 3.50 29.97 0.11
N LEU A 1077 4.43 29.60 -0.78
CA LEU A 1077 4.15 28.78 -1.94
C LEU A 1077 4.58 27.34 -1.67
N TYR A 1078 3.68 26.39 -1.90
CA TYR A 1078 3.80 25.00 -1.47
C TYR A 1078 3.12 24.05 -2.46
N PRO A 1079 3.44 22.75 -2.49
CA PRO A 1079 2.73 21.78 -3.32
C PRO A 1079 1.36 21.42 -2.75
N ASN A 1080 0.46 20.97 -3.61
CA ASN A 1080 -0.87 20.46 -3.24
C ASN A 1080 -0.86 19.19 -2.37
N THR A 1081 0.24 18.44 -2.35
CA THR A 1081 0.43 17.24 -1.52
C THR A 1081 1.80 17.29 -0.85
N ALA A 1082 1.88 16.78 0.38
CA ALA A 1082 3.15 16.68 1.10
C ALA A 1082 4.16 15.82 0.35
N SER A 1083 5.43 16.24 0.38
CA SER A 1083 6.55 15.56 -0.27
C SER A 1083 6.36 15.35 -1.79
N ALA A 1084 5.64 16.26 -2.45
CA ALA A 1084 5.49 16.20 -3.91
C ALA A 1084 6.85 16.36 -4.60
N THR A 1085 7.06 15.63 -5.70
CA THR A 1085 8.23 15.79 -6.55
C THR A 1085 8.09 17.03 -7.42
N PRO A 1086 9.08 17.95 -7.45
CA PRO A 1086 9.11 19.07 -8.41
C PRO A 1086 8.80 18.61 -9.84
N GLY A 1087 7.99 19.39 -10.56
CA GLY A 1087 7.48 19.03 -11.89
C GLY A 1087 6.17 18.22 -11.90
N HIS A 1088 5.74 17.66 -10.75
CA HIS A 1088 4.56 16.79 -10.67
C HIS A 1088 3.47 17.29 -9.69
N GLY A 1089 3.83 17.96 -8.60
CA GLY A 1089 2.87 18.59 -7.67
C GLY A 1089 2.31 19.92 -8.21
N ILE A 1090 1.11 20.34 -7.81
CA ILE A 1090 0.55 21.65 -8.21
C ILE A 1090 1.03 22.73 -7.24
N LEU A 1091 1.63 23.80 -7.75
CA LEU A 1091 1.97 24.97 -6.94
C LEU A 1091 0.70 25.65 -6.39
N CYS A 1092 0.63 25.78 -5.07
CA CYS A 1092 -0.45 26.41 -4.32
C CYS A 1092 0.05 27.64 -3.55
N GLY A 1093 -0.87 28.50 -3.10
CA GLY A 1093 -0.56 29.76 -2.42
C GLY A 1093 -0.40 30.95 -3.39
N PRO A 1094 0.11 32.11 -2.92
CA PRO A 1094 0.73 32.32 -1.61
C PRO A 1094 -0.31 32.51 -0.49
N ASP A 1095 -0.25 31.68 0.54
CA ASP A 1095 -1.06 31.81 1.76
C ASP A 1095 -0.44 31.03 2.95
N SER A 1096 -1.10 31.04 4.10
CA SER A 1096 -0.62 30.40 5.34
C SER A 1096 -1.06 28.94 5.51
N ARG A 1097 -1.74 28.33 4.53
CA ARG A 1097 -2.28 26.96 4.64
C ARG A 1097 -1.24 25.88 4.28
N GLY A 1098 -0.05 26.29 3.86
CA GLY A 1098 1.03 25.40 3.40
C GLY A 1098 1.83 24.67 4.49
N SER A 1099 1.42 24.74 5.75
CA SER A 1099 2.18 24.11 6.85
C SER A 1099 2.28 22.59 6.65
N GLY A 1100 3.50 22.05 6.65
CA GLY A 1100 3.76 20.62 6.41
C GLY A 1100 3.70 20.17 4.94
N LEU A 1101 3.42 21.09 4.01
CA LEU A 1101 3.41 20.81 2.57
C LEU A 1101 4.72 21.29 1.94
N ASN A 1102 5.69 20.38 1.82
CA ASN A 1102 6.98 20.65 1.19
C ASN A 1102 7.13 19.87 -0.11
N TRP A 1103 7.88 20.42 -1.05
CA TRP A 1103 8.47 19.66 -2.14
C TRP A 1103 9.56 18.75 -1.58
N ALA A 1104 9.73 17.56 -2.14
CA ALA A 1104 10.81 16.65 -1.76
C ALA A 1104 11.66 16.30 -2.99
N VAL A 1105 12.98 16.21 -2.77
CA VAL A 1105 13.94 15.75 -3.78
C VAL A 1105 14.97 14.83 -3.14
N GLU A 1106 15.38 13.81 -3.88
CA GLU A 1106 16.36 12.80 -3.45
C GLU A 1106 17.59 12.84 -4.35
N GLY A 1107 18.77 12.59 -3.78
CA GLY A 1107 20.04 12.58 -4.49
C GLY A 1107 21.22 12.17 -3.59
N PRO A 1108 22.38 11.82 -4.17
CA PRO A 1108 23.58 11.52 -3.40
C PRO A 1108 24.05 12.71 -2.55
N GLU A 1109 24.62 12.43 -1.37
CA GLU A 1109 25.24 13.43 -0.50
C GLU A 1109 26.27 14.27 -1.27
N GLY A 1110 26.19 15.59 -1.13
CA GLY A 1110 27.09 16.52 -1.82
C GLY A 1110 26.66 16.94 -3.22
N GLN A 1111 25.57 16.38 -3.78
CA GLN A 1111 25.05 16.82 -5.07
C GLN A 1111 24.50 18.25 -5.02
N LEU A 1112 24.98 19.10 -5.93
CA LEU A 1112 24.46 20.45 -6.12
C LEU A 1112 23.18 20.41 -6.95
N MET A 1113 22.10 20.97 -6.38
CA MET A 1113 20.78 21.04 -6.98
C MET A 1113 20.43 22.48 -7.34
N GLU A 1114 19.71 22.67 -8.45
CA GLU A 1114 19.15 23.95 -8.87
C GLU A 1114 17.62 23.88 -8.85
N VAL A 1115 17.00 24.80 -8.10
CA VAL A 1115 15.55 24.99 -8.03
C VAL A 1115 15.15 26.19 -8.88
N VAL A 1116 14.12 26.02 -9.69
CA VAL A 1116 13.51 27.08 -10.50
C VAL A 1116 12.05 27.25 -10.09
N LEU A 1117 11.66 28.50 -9.80
CA LEU A 1117 10.27 28.94 -9.65
C LEU A 1117 9.91 29.77 -10.89
N ASP A 1118 9.14 29.20 -11.82
CA ASP A 1118 8.71 29.82 -13.07
C ASP A 1118 7.20 30.08 -13.04
N LEU A 1119 6.81 31.29 -12.62
CA LEU A 1119 5.41 31.71 -12.49
C LEU A 1119 4.72 31.98 -13.84
N ASP A 1120 5.46 31.95 -14.95
CA ASP A 1120 4.89 32.12 -16.29
C ASP A 1120 4.45 30.78 -16.93
N ALA A 1121 4.91 29.65 -16.37
CA ALA A 1121 4.58 28.32 -16.88
C ALA A 1121 3.06 28.12 -17.03
N GLU A 1122 2.63 27.58 -18.17
CA GLU A 1122 1.21 27.30 -18.45
C GLU A 1122 0.62 26.23 -17.51
N ASP A 1123 1.48 25.34 -17.02
CA ASP A 1123 1.15 24.21 -16.17
C ASP A 1123 1.65 24.50 -14.75
N ASN A 1124 0.72 24.53 -13.78
CA ASN A 1124 1.05 24.79 -12.38
C ASN A 1124 1.89 23.64 -11.77
N CYS A 1125 1.98 22.49 -12.43
CA CYS A 1125 2.92 21.43 -12.07
C CYS A 1125 4.37 21.74 -12.46
N ARG A 1126 4.56 22.54 -13.52
CA ARG A 1126 5.87 22.89 -14.07
C ARG A 1126 6.39 24.25 -13.58
N MET A 1127 5.62 24.94 -12.73
CA MET A 1127 6.06 26.18 -12.09
C MET A 1127 7.20 25.96 -11.10
N VAL A 1128 7.39 24.73 -10.62
CA VAL A 1128 8.52 24.37 -9.75
C VAL A 1128 9.26 23.19 -10.37
N SER A 1129 10.54 23.38 -10.67
CA SER A 1129 11.43 22.29 -11.08
C SER A 1129 12.68 22.29 -10.23
N CYS A 1130 13.21 21.10 -9.95
CA CYS A 1130 14.47 20.92 -9.24
C CYS A 1130 15.24 19.77 -9.90
N GLY A 1131 16.53 19.98 -10.15
CA GLY A 1131 17.39 18.96 -10.74
C GLY A 1131 18.87 19.23 -10.45
N PRO A 1132 19.78 18.31 -10.84
CA PRO A 1132 21.21 18.52 -10.69
C PRO A 1132 21.63 19.79 -11.44
N ALA A 1133 22.38 20.66 -10.78
CA ALA A 1133 22.94 21.84 -11.42
C ALA A 1133 23.98 21.41 -12.49
N ALA A 1134 23.85 21.98 -13.69
CA ALA A 1134 24.75 21.71 -14.82
C ALA A 1134 26.14 22.33 -14.64
#